data_AF-A0A0W1AF00-F1
#
_entry.id   AF-A0A0W1AF00-F1
#
_cell.length_a   1.000
_cell.length_b   1.000
_cell.length_c   1.000
_cell.angle_alpha   90.00
_cell.angle_beta   90.00
_cell.angle_gamma   90.00
#
_symmetry.space_group_name_H-M   'P 1'
#
loop_
_entity.id
_entity.type
_entity.pdbx_description
1 polymer ?
#
loop_
_entity_poly.entity_id
_entity_poly.type
_entity_poly.pdbx_seq_one_letter_code
_entity_poly.pdbx_strand_id
1 'polypeptide(L)'
;MNKDIAMKLKKSLIDLKKIPLNLALLLLTFGASIILGFLSFSGMYALFPVLYLAGAAFGLSVLYEGEIYLQNIKGAFNKWFKKNYLENLLAKEYLLTHLKEYSTDEKAPQFFKDYLAQLKLLRAFGTKKLDAKSKENKRQVEKTLKDMEHWFAQQLFAHEKNPDDHESPYAAELKIWLAEHHQSDYQKKLEQRSLRYTLVKGFSVLAGIFMGLGSTYLIVEAFAVIPFFAAIPFALWPMIIVPMAVIAGAAYAMLTFNAITDLINNNTVVKWYNKIREDLSKGLSLRNVFIASTALFLVSLALALTICTAGTWWTIATNARPLFDWMKKMPTFIMGVINPVVTGLSAVFFNIQNSSESLEMVEKASQSKTNPFKTVYDYLVNGFDKLRQKEHWLQIINPFRIILKLTVTPILVLFFLGHLLSIALTSDRMPGVPQIISMLIAIICEGFEDAHYFLPHETSKNEPELDELLHDRLHGEDGHDHNTDIPTRVIKTLALPLYALAALWDCKASQLNESQQNEPADSLVENQKSRKPMVLSFTQAWNKQRGIGKEHSIELPPQETRPSKNWQEEHAVARIEQFKTKHLQNVWVDKDKAQEKMKKLEQLQHNIRHPQNGESLEQLLNAAQNQPVYNQHRLFAQHHAKTQTQEFIEELPQRIRIC
;
A
#
# COMPACT_ATOMS: atom_id res chain seq x y z
N MET A 1 31.75 -21.16 13.00
CA MET A 1 30.51 -20.35 13.07
C MET A 1 30.49 -19.46 11.83
N ASN A 2 29.48 -19.62 10.97
CA ASN A 2 29.55 -19.22 9.55
C ASN A 2 29.47 -17.69 9.37
N LYS A 3 30.36 -17.10 8.57
CA LYS A 3 30.42 -15.64 8.30
C LYS A 3 29.08 -15.09 7.77
N ASP A 4 28.31 -15.92 7.07
CA ASP A 4 26.97 -15.59 6.55
C ASP A 4 25.89 -15.44 7.63
N ILE A 5 26.06 -16.12 8.78
CA ILE A 5 25.14 -16.01 9.93
C ILE A 5 25.48 -14.73 10.71
N ALA A 6 26.77 -14.39 10.85
CA ALA A 6 27.22 -13.16 11.47
C ALA A 6 26.81 -11.91 10.65
N MET A 7 26.82 -12.00 9.31
CA MET A 7 26.38 -10.91 8.42
C MET A 7 24.85 -10.71 8.45
N LYS A 8 24.07 -11.78 8.68
CA LYS A 8 22.61 -11.69 8.89
C LYS A 8 22.22 -11.11 10.25
N LEU A 9 23.02 -11.30 11.30
CA LEU A 9 22.76 -10.80 12.65
C LEU A 9 23.20 -9.34 12.87
N LYS A 10 24.09 -8.79 12.02
CA LYS A 10 24.65 -7.43 12.18
C LYS A 10 23.87 -6.32 11.46
N LYS A 11 22.72 -6.64 10.84
CA LYS A 11 21.80 -5.63 10.32
C LYS A 11 20.95 -5.16 11.51
N SER A 12 21.32 -4.05 12.14
CA SER A 12 20.61 -3.50 13.31
C SER A 12 19.11 -3.47 13.02
N LEU A 13 18.35 -4.34 13.69
CA LEU A 13 16.95 -4.63 13.37
C LEU A 13 15.99 -3.48 13.66
N ILE A 14 16.49 -2.34 14.14
CA ILE A 14 15.66 -1.19 14.48
C ILE A 14 16.41 0.08 14.06
N ASP A 15 15.94 0.69 12.97
CA ASP A 15 16.35 2.04 12.59
C ASP A 15 15.78 3.00 13.64
N LEU A 16 16.62 3.40 14.61
CA LEU A 16 16.24 4.26 15.74
C LEU A 16 15.52 5.54 15.31
N LYS A 17 15.81 6.04 14.10
CA LYS A 17 15.14 7.22 13.53
C LYS A 17 13.71 6.95 13.08
N LYS A 18 13.37 5.68 12.78
CA LYS A 18 12.04 5.24 12.36
C LYS A 18 11.18 4.72 13.51
N ILE A 19 11.75 4.50 14.70
CA ILE A 19 11.00 4.11 15.90
C ILE A 19 9.85 5.06 16.20
N PRO A 20 10.06 6.39 16.35
CA PRO A 20 8.96 7.29 16.71
C PRO A 20 7.87 7.30 15.64
N LEU A 21 8.25 7.22 14.35
CA LEU A 21 7.33 7.15 13.23
C LEU A 21 6.51 5.86 13.24
N ASN A 22 7.17 4.71 13.36
CA ASN A 22 6.50 3.41 13.38
C ASN A 22 5.65 3.23 14.63
N LEU A 23 6.10 3.77 15.77
CA LEU A 23 5.34 3.78 17.01
C LEU A 23 4.10 4.68 16.88
N ALA A 24 4.22 5.87 16.29
CA ALA A 24 3.08 6.74 16.02
C ALA A 24 2.06 6.08 15.10
N LEU A 25 2.52 5.45 14.00
CA LEU A 25 1.66 4.67 13.11
C LEU A 25 0.92 3.56 13.87
N LEU A 26 1.66 2.75 14.65
CA LEU A 26 1.07 1.64 15.39
C LEU A 26 0.07 2.12 16.44
N LEU A 27 0.39 3.18 17.19
CA LEU A 27 -0.50 3.73 18.22
C LEU A 27 -1.77 4.34 17.62
N LEU A 28 -1.65 5.07 16.50
CA LEU A 28 -2.80 5.69 15.82
C LEU A 28 -3.72 4.61 15.23
N THR A 29 -3.17 3.64 14.52
CA THR A 29 -3.94 2.50 13.98
C THR A 29 -4.60 1.72 15.10
N PHE A 30 -3.82 1.26 16.09
CA PHE A 30 -4.34 0.43 17.18
C PHE A 30 -5.40 1.17 18.00
N GLY A 31 -5.19 2.44 18.31
CA GLY A 31 -6.16 3.25 19.04
C GLY A 31 -7.45 3.48 18.26
N ALA A 32 -7.36 3.80 16.96
CA ALA A 32 -8.54 3.95 16.11
C ALA A 32 -9.34 2.64 16.00
N SER A 33 -8.67 1.52 15.79
CA SER A 33 -9.31 0.19 15.71
C SER A 33 -9.97 -0.22 17.02
N ILE A 34 -9.33 0.03 18.17
CA ILE A 34 -9.92 -0.27 19.49
C ILE A 34 -11.21 0.54 19.72
N ILE A 35 -11.21 1.83 19.35
CA ILE A 35 -12.38 2.69 19.54
C ILE A 35 -13.55 2.15 18.72
N LEU A 36 -13.30 1.79 17.46
CA LEU A 36 -14.31 1.17 16.61
C LEU A 36 -14.77 -0.19 17.16
N GLY A 37 -13.85 -0.97 17.72
CA GLY A 37 -14.17 -2.20 18.44
C GLY A 37 -15.13 -1.96 19.61
N PHE A 38 -14.87 -0.95 20.45
CA PHE A 38 -15.76 -0.61 21.58
C PHE A 38 -17.12 -0.12 21.12
N LEU A 39 -17.18 0.65 20.04
CA LEU A 39 -18.44 1.05 19.43
C LEU A 39 -19.21 -0.17 18.94
N SER A 40 -18.55 -1.10 18.25
CA SER A 40 -19.17 -2.33 17.73
C SER A 40 -19.66 -3.23 18.86
N PHE A 41 -18.87 -3.37 19.93
CA PHE A 41 -19.27 -4.04 21.15
C PHE A 41 -20.54 -3.41 21.72
N SER A 42 -20.56 -2.08 21.90
CA SER A 42 -21.67 -1.37 22.52
C SER A 42 -22.94 -1.46 21.67
N GLY A 43 -22.82 -1.38 20.35
CA GLY A 43 -23.92 -1.54 19.41
C GLY A 43 -24.50 -2.96 19.44
N MET A 44 -23.63 -3.98 19.40
CA MET A 44 -24.06 -5.38 19.51
C MET A 44 -24.75 -5.63 20.85
N TYR A 45 -24.15 -5.19 21.95
CA TYR A 45 -24.69 -5.43 23.29
C TYR A 45 -26.02 -4.70 23.53
N ALA A 46 -26.20 -3.51 22.94
CA ALA A 46 -27.46 -2.78 22.99
C ALA A 46 -28.59 -3.49 22.23
N LEU A 47 -28.29 -4.10 21.07
CA LEU A 47 -29.28 -4.86 20.29
C LEU A 47 -29.54 -6.26 20.86
N PHE A 48 -28.47 -6.96 21.20
CA PHE A 48 -28.48 -8.30 21.75
C PHE A 48 -27.53 -8.36 22.94
N PRO A 49 -28.03 -8.35 24.19
CA PRO A 49 -27.22 -8.27 25.41
C PRO A 49 -26.51 -9.60 25.74
N VAL A 50 -25.83 -10.19 24.75
CA VAL A 50 -25.07 -11.42 24.83
C VAL A 50 -23.59 -11.06 24.75
N LEU A 51 -22.89 -11.20 25.88
CA LEU A 51 -21.49 -10.76 26.02
C LEU A 51 -20.55 -11.38 24.98
N TYR A 52 -20.74 -12.66 24.64
CA TYR A 52 -19.92 -13.35 23.64
C TYR A 52 -20.10 -12.78 22.23
N LEU A 53 -21.32 -12.39 21.85
CA LEU A 53 -21.57 -11.76 20.55
C LEU A 53 -20.98 -10.35 20.50
N ALA A 54 -21.10 -9.59 21.57
CA ALA A 54 -20.49 -8.26 21.67
C ALA A 54 -18.95 -8.32 21.61
N GLY A 55 -18.35 -9.31 22.28
CA GLY A 55 -16.90 -9.57 22.20
C GLY A 55 -16.45 -10.04 20.82
N ALA A 56 -17.26 -10.86 20.13
CA ALA A 56 -16.98 -11.26 18.76
C ALA A 56 -17.05 -10.06 17.79
N ALA A 57 -18.06 -9.20 17.95
CA ALA A 57 -18.19 -7.96 17.18
C ALA A 57 -16.98 -7.04 17.42
N PHE A 58 -16.55 -6.83 18.66
CA PHE A 58 -15.32 -6.10 18.99
C PHE A 58 -14.11 -6.66 18.22
N GLY A 59 -13.87 -7.97 18.32
CA GLY A 59 -12.70 -8.60 17.73
C GLY A 59 -12.69 -8.55 16.21
N LEU A 60 -13.84 -8.76 15.57
CA LEU A 60 -13.98 -8.70 14.11
C LEU A 60 -13.75 -7.29 13.57
N SER A 61 -14.31 -6.28 14.22
CA SER A 61 -14.06 -4.87 13.91
C SER A 61 -12.57 -4.55 13.98
N VAL A 62 -11.91 -4.83 15.12
CA VAL A 62 -10.50 -4.45 15.32
C VAL A 62 -9.56 -5.13 14.30
N LEU A 63 -9.80 -6.40 13.97
CA LEU A 63 -8.91 -7.17 13.11
C LEU A 63 -8.97 -6.77 11.63
N TYR A 64 -10.15 -6.45 11.12
CA TYR A 64 -10.33 -6.04 9.72
C TYR A 64 -9.98 -4.56 9.55
N GLU A 65 -10.54 -3.68 10.38
CA GLU A 65 -10.33 -2.23 10.29
C GLU A 65 -8.89 -1.82 10.63
N GLY A 66 -8.21 -2.63 11.45
CA GLY A 66 -6.80 -2.42 11.74
C GLY A 66 -5.91 -2.38 10.49
N GLU A 67 -6.18 -3.24 9.50
CA GLU A 67 -5.38 -3.24 8.26
C GLU A 67 -5.75 -2.05 7.38
N ILE A 68 -7.05 -1.76 7.22
CA ILE A 68 -7.55 -0.62 6.43
C ILE A 68 -6.99 0.70 6.99
N TYR A 69 -7.09 0.90 8.31
CA TYR A 69 -6.55 2.08 8.98
C TYR A 69 -5.03 2.13 8.91
N LEU A 70 -4.33 1.01 9.04
CA LEU A 70 -2.87 1.00 8.90
C LEU A 70 -2.46 1.51 7.53
N GLN A 71 -3.11 1.04 6.48
CA GLN A 71 -2.78 1.39 5.11
C GLN A 71 -3.14 2.86 4.81
N ASN A 72 -4.33 3.31 5.19
CA ASN A 72 -4.76 4.69 5.02
C ASN A 72 -3.91 5.69 5.83
N ILE A 73 -3.62 5.40 7.10
CA ILE A 73 -2.78 6.26 7.94
C ILE A 73 -1.34 6.28 7.40
N LYS A 74 -0.80 5.15 6.96
CA LYS A 74 0.53 5.09 6.32
C LYS A 74 0.58 5.89 5.01
N GLY A 75 -0.48 5.83 4.20
CA GLY A 75 -0.66 6.65 3.00
C GLY A 75 -0.65 8.14 3.34
N ALA A 76 -1.47 8.54 4.32
CA ALA A 76 -1.54 9.91 4.83
C ALA A 76 -0.18 10.41 5.32
N PHE A 77 0.54 9.60 6.12
CA PHE A 77 1.86 9.96 6.62
C PHE A 77 2.87 10.23 5.50
N ASN A 78 2.87 9.38 4.47
CA ASN A 78 3.74 9.57 3.31
C ASN A 78 3.42 10.89 2.61
N LYS A 79 2.14 11.17 2.36
CA LYS A 79 1.66 12.39 1.70
C LYS A 79 1.91 13.65 2.53
N TRP A 80 1.79 13.54 3.85
CA TRP A 80 1.88 14.68 4.76
C TRP A 80 3.33 15.11 5.01
N PHE A 81 4.22 14.14 5.25
CA PHE A 81 5.56 14.39 5.76
C PHE A 81 6.69 14.24 4.72
N LYS A 82 6.46 13.60 3.57
CA LYS A 82 7.50 13.57 2.51
C LYS A 82 7.49 14.88 1.74
N LYS A 83 8.59 15.63 1.84
CA LYS A 83 8.76 16.95 1.22
C LYS A 83 8.40 17.00 -0.27
N ASN A 84 8.81 15.99 -1.03
CA ASN A 84 8.68 15.96 -2.49
C ASN A 84 7.59 14.98 -2.96
N TYR A 85 6.60 14.65 -2.11
CA TYR A 85 5.58 13.65 -2.48
C TYR A 85 4.84 14.05 -3.76
N LEU A 86 4.34 15.28 -3.82
CA LEU A 86 3.50 15.76 -4.93
C LEU A 86 4.28 15.88 -6.24
N GLU A 87 5.54 16.30 -6.17
CA GLU A 87 6.47 16.30 -7.31
C GLU A 87 6.66 14.89 -7.86
N ASN A 88 6.97 13.93 -6.99
CA ASN A 88 7.12 12.53 -7.41
C ASN A 88 5.83 11.98 -8.02
N LEU A 89 4.67 12.28 -7.43
CA LEU A 89 3.39 11.86 -7.96
C LEU A 89 3.13 12.42 -9.37
N LEU A 90 3.33 13.72 -9.56
CA LEU A 90 3.14 14.38 -10.85
C LEU A 90 4.17 13.93 -11.89
N ALA A 91 5.39 13.64 -11.48
CA ALA A 91 6.41 13.07 -12.37
C ALA A 91 6.04 11.65 -12.83
N LYS A 92 5.44 10.84 -11.94
CA LYS A 92 4.86 9.54 -12.33
C LYS A 92 3.68 9.72 -13.28
N GLU A 93 2.78 10.68 -13.02
CA GLU A 93 1.67 11.03 -13.93
C GLU A 93 2.21 11.43 -15.33
N TYR A 94 3.29 12.19 -15.38
CA TYR A 94 3.97 12.57 -16.63
C TYR A 94 4.47 11.33 -17.39
N LEU A 95 5.24 10.46 -16.72
CA LEU A 95 5.78 9.25 -17.34
C LEU A 95 4.65 8.33 -17.83
N LEU A 96 3.59 8.18 -17.04
CA LEU A 96 2.43 7.37 -17.42
C LEU A 96 1.71 7.95 -18.65
N THR A 97 1.56 9.26 -18.74
CA THR A 97 0.80 9.91 -19.81
C THR A 97 1.59 9.96 -21.12
N HIS A 98 2.89 10.24 -21.05
CA HIS A 98 3.64 10.67 -22.24
C HIS A 98 4.76 9.72 -22.68
N LEU A 99 5.24 8.81 -21.81
CA LEU A 99 6.41 7.97 -22.15
C LEU A 99 6.18 7.08 -23.38
N LYS A 100 4.93 6.65 -23.63
CA LYS A 100 4.60 5.84 -24.81
C LYS A 100 4.88 6.61 -26.10
N GLU A 101 4.50 7.88 -26.15
CA GLU A 101 4.72 8.75 -27.32
C GLU A 101 6.20 8.90 -27.62
N TYR A 102 7.04 8.92 -26.58
CA TYR A 102 8.49 9.08 -26.70
C TYR A 102 9.25 7.77 -26.91
N SER A 103 8.60 6.62 -26.69
CA SER A 103 9.26 5.31 -26.78
C SER A 103 9.76 4.95 -28.18
N THR A 104 9.22 5.62 -29.21
CA THR A 104 9.60 5.46 -30.63
C THR A 104 10.34 6.65 -31.22
N ASP A 105 10.54 7.73 -30.45
CA ASP A 105 11.25 8.92 -30.92
C ASP A 105 12.77 8.74 -30.78
N GLU A 106 13.49 8.76 -31.88
CA GLU A 106 14.95 8.68 -31.89
C GLU A 106 15.61 9.84 -31.14
N LYS A 107 14.96 11.02 -31.14
CA LYS A 107 15.38 12.25 -30.46
C LYS A 107 15.04 12.28 -28.97
N ALA A 108 14.36 11.26 -28.45
CA ALA A 108 14.05 11.18 -27.03
C ALA A 108 15.37 11.14 -26.20
N PRO A 109 15.44 11.92 -25.09
CA PRO A 109 16.58 11.93 -24.19
C PRO A 109 17.01 10.53 -23.75
N GLN A 110 18.30 10.36 -23.49
CA GLN A 110 18.85 9.07 -23.06
C GLN A 110 18.17 8.54 -21.79
N PHE A 111 17.67 9.42 -20.92
CA PHE A 111 16.86 9.06 -19.75
C PHE A 111 15.68 8.14 -20.06
N PHE A 112 14.86 8.47 -21.06
CA PHE A 112 13.69 7.65 -21.37
C PHE A 112 14.08 6.27 -21.91
N LYS A 113 15.17 6.20 -22.68
CA LYS A 113 15.73 4.94 -23.21
C LYS A 113 16.21 4.04 -22.07
N ASP A 114 16.95 4.60 -21.11
CA ASP A 114 17.43 3.88 -19.92
C ASP A 114 16.27 3.41 -19.03
N TYR A 115 15.26 4.27 -18.85
CA TYR A 115 14.09 3.96 -18.03
C TYR A 115 13.27 2.81 -18.63
N LEU A 116 13.03 2.85 -19.93
CA LEU A 116 12.38 1.76 -20.68
C LEU A 116 13.17 0.45 -20.60
N ALA A 117 14.50 0.50 -20.67
CA ALA A 117 15.34 -0.69 -20.50
C ALA A 117 15.18 -1.31 -19.11
N GLN A 118 15.11 -0.50 -18.05
CA GLN A 118 14.88 -0.98 -16.69
C GLN A 118 13.45 -1.53 -16.48
N LEU A 119 12.44 -0.96 -17.14
CA LEU A 119 11.07 -1.51 -17.12
C LEU A 119 11.00 -2.88 -17.81
N LYS A 120 11.64 -3.02 -18.98
CA LYS A 120 11.75 -4.32 -19.68
C LYS A 120 12.50 -5.35 -18.82
N LEU A 121 13.50 -4.91 -18.06
CA LEU A 121 14.19 -5.77 -17.11
C LEU A 121 13.28 -6.22 -15.96
N LEU A 122 12.46 -5.32 -15.41
CA LEU A 122 11.49 -5.67 -14.38
C LEU A 122 10.47 -6.68 -14.90
N ARG A 123 10.03 -6.53 -16.15
CA ARG A 123 9.13 -7.47 -16.85
C ARG A 123 9.69 -8.89 -16.86
N ALA A 124 11.01 -9.06 -17.07
CA ALA A 124 11.65 -10.38 -17.10
C ALA A 124 11.40 -11.19 -15.82
N PHE A 125 11.17 -10.53 -14.68
CA PHE A 125 10.86 -11.20 -13.41
C PHE A 125 9.42 -11.72 -13.31
N GLY A 126 8.47 -11.08 -14.01
CA GLY A 126 7.05 -11.44 -14.01
C GLY A 126 6.39 -11.51 -12.62
N THR A 127 5.23 -12.18 -12.57
CA THR A 127 4.46 -12.48 -11.35
C THR A 127 4.83 -13.81 -10.69
N LYS A 128 5.89 -14.47 -11.18
CA LYS A 128 6.33 -15.77 -10.68
C LYS A 128 6.92 -15.67 -9.28
N LYS A 129 6.81 -16.74 -8.49
CA LYS A 129 7.54 -16.81 -7.22
C LYS A 129 9.02 -17.01 -7.51
N LEU A 130 9.84 -16.06 -7.06
CA LEU A 130 11.28 -16.01 -7.33
C LEU A 130 12.10 -16.68 -6.23
N ASP A 131 13.28 -17.20 -6.56
CA ASP A 131 14.29 -17.63 -5.60
C ASP A 131 14.93 -16.42 -4.86
N ALA A 132 15.75 -16.67 -3.84
CA ALA A 132 16.33 -15.57 -3.04
C ALA A 132 17.20 -14.61 -3.87
N LYS A 133 17.97 -15.13 -4.84
CA LYS A 133 18.85 -14.34 -5.70
C LYS A 133 18.05 -13.48 -6.68
N SER A 134 17.06 -14.06 -7.36
CA SER A 134 16.20 -13.33 -8.29
C SER A 134 15.30 -12.33 -7.56
N LYS A 135 14.86 -12.62 -6.33
CA LYS A 135 14.18 -11.63 -5.46
C LYS A 135 15.07 -10.43 -5.18
N GLU A 136 16.35 -10.66 -4.85
CA GLU A 136 17.28 -9.55 -4.60
C GLU A 136 17.56 -8.75 -5.87
N ASN A 137 17.75 -9.42 -7.01
CA ASN A 137 17.92 -8.75 -8.30
C ASN A 137 16.68 -7.91 -8.68
N LYS A 138 15.46 -8.48 -8.56
CA LYS A 138 14.19 -7.76 -8.78
C LYS A 138 14.11 -6.52 -7.88
N ARG A 139 14.38 -6.68 -6.58
CA ARG A 139 14.42 -5.56 -5.62
C ARG A 139 15.43 -4.49 -6.00
N GLN A 140 16.57 -4.88 -6.57
CA GLN A 140 17.54 -3.91 -7.07
C GLN A 140 16.98 -3.15 -8.29
N VAL A 141 16.32 -3.83 -9.24
CA VAL A 141 15.70 -3.16 -10.41
C VAL A 141 14.64 -2.17 -9.94
N GLU A 142 13.76 -2.59 -9.05
CA GLU A 142 12.70 -1.74 -8.48
C GLU A 142 13.27 -0.51 -7.78
N LYS A 143 14.41 -0.68 -7.08
CA LYS A 143 15.13 0.41 -6.43
C LYS A 143 15.79 1.35 -7.43
N THR A 144 16.39 0.84 -8.51
CA THR A 144 16.95 1.66 -9.59
C THR A 144 15.86 2.47 -10.27
N LEU A 145 14.75 1.85 -10.68
CA LEU A 145 13.58 2.54 -11.24
C LEU A 145 13.06 3.63 -10.29
N LYS A 146 12.98 3.33 -8.99
CA LYS A 146 12.55 4.31 -7.99
C LYS A 146 13.50 5.49 -7.90
N ASP A 147 14.81 5.25 -7.96
CA ASP A 147 15.82 6.31 -7.96
C ASP A 147 15.73 7.15 -9.25
N MET A 148 15.45 6.52 -10.41
CA MET A 148 15.18 7.20 -11.69
C MET A 148 13.94 8.10 -11.62
N GLU A 149 12.83 7.59 -11.07
CA GLU A 149 11.59 8.33 -10.89
C GLU A 149 11.80 9.57 -9.99
N HIS A 150 12.57 9.43 -8.90
CA HIS A 150 12.86 10.54 -7.99
C HIS A 150 13.78 11.58 -8.64
N TRP A 151 14.80 11.13 -9.36
CA TRP A 151 15.69 12.04 -10.08
C TRP A 151 14.94 12.78 -11.20
N PHE A 152 14.09 12.08 -11.94
CA PHE A 152 13.24 12.66 -12.98
C PHE A 152 12.31 13.74 -12.42
N ALA A 153 11.69 13.50 -11.25
CA ALA A 153 10.87 14.50 -10.59
C ALA A 153 11.67 15.79 -10.28
N GLN A 154 12.93 15.67 -9.84
CA GLN A 154 13.78 16.83 -9.60
C GLN A 154 14.07 17.62 -10.89
N GLN A 155 14.27 16.94 -12.01
CA GLN A 155 14.50 17.61 -13.30
C GLN A 155 13.22 18.27 -13.82
N LEU A 156 12.07 17.60 -13.72
CA LEU A 156 10.78 18.13 -14.16
C LEU A 156 10.40 19.42 -13.43
N PHE A 157 10.69 19.52 -12.13
CA PHE A 157 10.34 20.68 -11.31
C PHE A 157 11.51 21.63 -11.01
N ALA A 158 12.62 21.50 -11.74
CA ALA A 158 13.73 22.45 -11.65
C ALA A 158 13.27 23.86 -12.08
N HIS A 159 13.65 24.88 -11.31
CA HIS A 159 13.24 26.27 -11.54
C HIS A 159 14.09 26.98 -12.60
N GLU A 160 15.29 26.46 -12.89
CA GLU A 160 16.22 27.01 -13.87
C GLU A 160 16.00 26.35 -15.23
N LYS A 161 15.63 27.17 -16.22
CA LYS A 161 15.40 26.74 -17.62
C LYS A 161 16.72 26.45 -18.37
N ASN A 162 17.82 27.01 -17.90
CA ASN A 162 19.13 26.82 -18.50
C ASN A 162 19.92 25.83 -17.64
N PRO A 163 20.63 24.88 -18.26
CA PRO A 163 21.53 24.01 -17.52
C PRO A 163 22.59 24.85 -16.83
N ASP A 164 22.79 24.62 -15.53
CA ASP A 164 23.88 25.22 -14.78
C ASP A 164 25.24 24.71 -15.30
N ASP A 165 26.32 25.49 -15.17
CA ASP A 165 27.67 25.11 -15.65
C ASP A 165 28.20 23.82 -14.97
N HIS A 166 27.52 23.37 -13.92
CA HIS A 166 27.81 22.16 -13.17
C HIS A 166 26.99 20.93 -13.61
N GLU A 167 26.05 21.04 -14.54
CA GLU A 167 25.19 19.92 -14.95
C GLU A 167 25.86 18.92 -15.90
N SER A 168 25.50 17.65 -15.78
CA SER A 168 25.96 16.63 -16.72
C SER A 168 25.26 16.78 -18.07
N PRO A 169 25.89 16.37 -19.18
CA PRO A 169 25.23 16.36 -20.49
C PRO A 169 23.92 15.57 -20.49
N TYR A 170 23.84 14.52 -19.68
CA TYR A 170 22.64 13.70 -19.48
C TYR A 170 21.48 14.48 -18.84
N ALA A 171 21.78 15.28 -17.80
CA ALA A 171 20.79 16.13 -17.14
C ALA A 171 20.36 17.29 -18.07
N ALA A 172 21.32 17.93 -18.72
CA ALA A 172 21.08 19.04 -19.63
C ALA A 172 20.19 18.63 -20.82
N GLU A 173 20.48 17.48 -21.44
CA GLU A 173 19.66 16.91 -22.53
C GLU A 173 18.19 16.78 -22.10
N LEU A 174 17.94 16.17 -20.94
CA LEU A 174 16.59 15.98 -20.43
C LEU A 174 15.91 17.33 -20.11
N LYS A 175 16.60 18.27 -19.46
CA LYS A 175 16.02 19.57 -19.10
C LYS A 175 15.63 20.40 -20.31
N ILE A 176 16.51 20.49 -21.30
CA ILE A 176 16.24 21.20 -22.56
C ILE A 176 15.02 20.59 -23.22
N TRP A 177 14.97 19.27 -23.30
CA TRP A 177 13.84 18.57 -23.91
C TRP A 177 12.53 18.79 -23.12
N LEU A 178 12.57 18.72 -21.78
CA LEU A 178 11.39 18.94 -20.92
C LEU A 178 10.82 20.36 -21.06
N ALA A 179 11.68 21.37 -21.23
CA ALA A 179 11.26 22.76 -21.41
C ALA A 179 10.29 22.94 -22.60
N GLU A 180 10.42 22.10 -23.62
CA GLU A 180 9.56 22.10 -24.81
C GLU A 180 8.38 21.10 -24.70
N HIS A 181 8.41 20.17 -23.74
CA HIS A 181 7.47 19.05 -23.65
C HIS A 181 6.71 19.04 -22.30
N HIS A 182 5.70 19.89 -22.19
CA HIS A 182 4.73 19.94 -21.08
C HIS A 182 5.29 20.27 -19.69
N GLN A 183 6.57 20.60 -19.52
CA GLN A 183 7.12 20.92 -18.20
C GLN A 183 6.36 22.08 -17.51
N SER A 184 6.03 23.13 -18.25
CA SER A 184 5.28 24.28 -17.72
C SER A 184 3.86 23.90 -17.27
N ASP A 185 3.19 22.99 -17.98
CA ASP A 185 1.87 22.47 -17.61
C ASP A 185 1.94 21.74 -16.26
N TYR A 186 2.96 20.91 -16.07
CA TYR A 186 3.14 20.14 -14.83
C TYR A 186 3.59 21.02 -13.66
N GLN A 187 4.44 22.03 -13.90
CA GLN A 187 4.79 23.03 -12.88
C GLN A 187 3.55 23.81 -12.40
N LYS A 188 2.69 24.23 -13.33
CA LYS A 188 1.40 24.87 -12.98
C LYS A 188 0.46 23.92 -12.25
N LYS A 189 0.41 22.63 -12.64
CA LYS A 189 -0.33 21.59 -11.89
C LYS A 189 0.21 21.44 -10.46
N LEU A 190 1.53 21.48 -10.26
CA LEU A 190 2.16 21.40 -8.94
C LEU A 190 1.72 22.57 -8.05
N GLU A 191 1.78 23.80 -8.55
CA GLU A 191 1.32 24.98 -7.80
C GLU A 191 -0.15 24.85 -7.39
N GLN A 192 -1.03 24.52 -8.35
CA GLN A 192 -2.46 24.35 -8.07
C GLN A 192 -2.75 23.24 -7.06
N ARG A 193 -2.10 22.08 -7.21
CA ARG A 193 -2.29 20.95 -6.29
C ARG A 193 -1.68 21.20 -4.92
N SER A 194 -0.55 21.92 -4.83
CA SER A 194 0.08 22.26 -3.55
C SER A 194 -0.80 23.15 -2.67
N LEU A 195 -1.49 24.12 -3.28
CA LEU A 195 -2.47 24.96 -2.59
C LEU A 195 -3.67 24.12 -2.12
N ARG A 196 -4.21 23.25 -2.97
CA ARG A 196 -5.28 22.31 -2.58
C ARG A 196 -4.85 21.41 -1.42
N TYR A 197 -3.66 20.84 -1.47
CA TYR A 197 -3.11 20.01 -0.38
C TYR A 197 -3.04 20.76 0.93
N THR A 198 -2.61 22.03 0.90
CA THR A 198 -2.53 22.87 2.11
C THR A 198 -3.91 23.15 2.69
N LEU A 199 -4.90 23.44 1.84
CA LEU A 199 -6.30 23.60 2.28
C LEU A 199 -6.86 22.30 2.86
N VAL A 200 -6.61 21.16 2.21
CA VAL A 200 -7.05 19.85 2.69
C VAL A 200 -6.40 19.50 4.03
N LYS A 201 -5.10 19.79 4.23
CA LYS A 201 -4.47 19.64 5.56
C LYS A 201 -5.21 20.43 6.63
N GLY A 202 -5.53 21.69 6.36
CA GLY A 202 -6.29 22.54 7.29
C GLY A 202 -7.66 21.95 7.62
N PHE A 203 -8.41 21.53 6.59
CA PHE A 203 -9.71 20.87 6.75
C PHE A 203 -9.60 19.56 7.55
N SER A 204 -8.62 18.71 7.24
CA SER A 204 -8.40 17.43 7.92
C SER A 204 -8.06 17.60 9.40
N VAL A 205 -7.23 18.58 9.76
CA VAL A 205 -6.97 18.89 11.18
C VAL A 205 -8.25 19.35 11.87
N LEU A 206 -9.03 20.23 11.23
CA LEU A 206 -10.30 20.70 11.77
C LEU A 206 -11.27 19.53 11.98
N ALA A 207 -11.43 18.65 11.00
CA ALA A 207 -12.24 17.46 11.08
C ALA A 207 -11.76 16.50 12.19
N GLY A 208 -10.46 16.33 12.35
CA GLY A 208 -9.88 15.54 13.44
C GLY A 208 -10.14 16.12 14.82
N ILE A 209 -10.07 17.44 15.00
CA ILE A 209 -10.41 18.10 16.27
C ILE A 209 -11.88 17.84 16.61
N PHE A 210 -12.77 18.02 15.65
CA PHE A 210 -14.20 17.78 15.79
C PHE A 210 -14.53 16.32 16.10
N MET A 211 -13.90 15.38 15.37
CA MET A 211 -14.01 13.96 15.62
C MET A 211 -13.48 13.58 17.00
N GLY A 212 -12.36 14.15 17.44
CA GLY A 212 -11.81 13.90 18.78
C GLY A 212 -12.74 14.38 19.88
N LEU A 213 -13.25 15.61 19.77
CA LEU A 213 -14.27 16.14 20.69
C LEU A 213 -15.51 15.27 20.70
N GLY A 214 -16.02 14.90 19.54
CA GLY A 214 -17.16 14.01 19.41
C GLY A 214 -16.90 12.63 20.05
N SER A 215 -15.72 12.05 19.80
CA SER A 215 -15.33 10.74 20.32
C SER A 215 -15.36 10.69 21.85
N THR A 216 -15.12 11.81 22.54
CA THR A 216 -15.27 11.83 24.01
C THR A 216 -16.69 11.48 24.45
N TYR A 217 -17.72 11.94 23.74
CA TYR A 217 -19.11 11.60 24.07
C TYR A 217 -19.44 10.15 23.70
N LEU A 218 -18.99 9.69 22.53
CA LEU A 218 -19.17 8.31 22.07
C LEU A 218 -18.56 7.30 23.03
N ILE A 219 -17.33 7.56 23.50
CA ILE A 219 -16.63 6.67 24.42
C ILE A 219 -17.29 6.70 25.81
N VAL A 220 -17.78 7.85 26.27
CA VAL A 220 -18.57 7.93 27.52
C VAL A 220 -19.81 7.03 27.45
N GLU A 221 -20.53 7.05 26.33
CA GLU A 221 -21.69 6.18 26.14
C GLU A 221 -21.28 4.70 26.11
N ALA A 222 -20.24 4.35 25.36
CA ALA A 222 -19.72 2.99 25.31
C ALA A 222 -19.28 2.49 26.70
N PHE A 223 -18.59 3.33 27.49
CA PHE A 223 -18.13 2.99 28.84
C PHE A 223 -19.28 2.79 29.81
N ALA A 224 -20.39 3.52 29.64
CA ALA A 224 -21.59 3.33 30.44
C ALA A 224 -22.29 1.98 30.16
N VAL A 225 -22.16 1.46 28.94
CA VAL A 225 -22.80 0.20 28.52
C VAL A 225 -21.93 -1.02 28.84
N ILE A 226 -20.60 -0.90 28.76
CA ILE A 226 -19.68 -2.02 28.99
C ILE A 226 -19.52 -2.27 30.50
N PRO A 227 -19.92 -3.44 31.04
CA PRO A 227 -19.95 -3.68 32.49
C PRO A 227 -18.62 -3.42 33.22
N PHE A 228 -17.50 -3.74 32.57
CA PHE A 228 -16.16 -3.51 33.12
C PHE A 228 -15.84 -2.01 33.29
N PHE A 229 -16.14 -1.19 32.28
CA PHE A 229 -15.86 0.25 32.33
C PHE A 229 -16.88 0.99 33.18
N ALA A 230 -18.14 0.55 33.20
CA ALA A 230 -19.19 1.09 34.05
C ALA A 230 -18.87 0.96 35.56
N ALA A 231 -18.06 -0.04 35.94
CA ALA A 231 -17.58 -0.22 37.31
C ALA A 231 -16.50 0.78 37.73
N ILE A 232 -15.83 1.46 36.77
CA ILE A 232 -14.80 2.47 37.07
C ILE A 232 -15.50 3.77 37.49
N PRO A 233 -15.09 4.42 38.61
CA PRO A 233 -15.63 5.71 39.00
C PRO A 233 -15.53 6.76 37.88
N PHE A 234 -16.62 7.49 37.63
CA PHE A 234 -16.69 8.50 36.56
C PHE A 234 -15.59 9.56 36.65
N ALA A 235 -15.10 9.88 37.85
CA ALA A 235 -13.99 10.81 38.06
C ALA A 235 -12.66 10.35 37.42
N LEU A 236 -12.48 9.05 37.19
CA LEU A 236 -11.27 8.50 36.56
C LEU A 236 -11.41 8.39 35.04
N TRP A 237 -12.62 8.52 34.49
CA TRP A 237 -12.88 8.39 33.06
C TRP A 237 -12.07 9.39 32.21
N PRO A 238 -11.89 10.67 32.60
CA PRO A 238 -11.07 11.59 31.81
C PRO A 238 -9.65 11.12 31.53
N MET A 239 -9.01 10.40 32.46
CA MET A 239 -7.64 9.90 32.28
C MET A 239 -7.54 8.81 31.21
N ILE A 240 -8.65 8.16 30.87
CA ILE A 240 -8.73 7.09 29.87
C ILE A 240 -9.30 7.63 28.56
N ILE A 241 -10.41 8.37 28.65
CA ILE A 241 -11.18 8.83 27.49
C ILE A 241 -10.45 9.94 26.72
N VAL A 242 -9.79 10.88 27.39
CA VAL A 242 -9.10 11.98 26.70
C VAL A 242 -7.96 11.49 25.80
N PRO A 243 -7.03 10.63 26.26
CA PRO A 243 -6.01 10.06 25.38
C PRO A 243 -6.61 9.31 24.17
N MET A 244 -7.67 8.53 24.39
CA MET A 244 -8.35 7.81 23.30
C MET A 244 -8.98 8.77 22.28
N ALA A 245 -9.65 9.82 22.75
CA ALA A 245 -10.25 10.83 21.90
C ALA A 245 -9.20 11.61 21.07
N VAL A 246 -8.04 11.91 21.65
CA VAL A 246 -6.92 12.53 20.91
C VAL A 246 -6.42 11.61 19.81
N ILE A 247 -6.25 10.32 20.12
CA ILE A 247 -5.82 9.32 19.11
C ILE A 247 -6.88 9.19 18.01
N ALA A 248 -8.17 9.12 18.35
CA ALA A 248 -9.27 9.07 17.39
C ALA A 248 -9.26 10.27 16.45
N GLY A 249 -9.15 11.48 17.01
CA GLY A 249 -9.12 12.71 16.24
C GLY A 249 -7.90 12.78 15.30
N ALA A 250 -6.73 12.38 15.78
CA ALA A 250 -5.52 12.34 14.96
C ALA A 250 -5.59 11.28 13.84
N ALA A 251 -6.13 10.10 14.14
CA ALA A 251 -6.34 9.05 13.15
C ALA A 251 -7.35 9.53 12.09
N TYR A 252 -8.48 10.10 12.50
CA TYR A 252 -9.49 10.61 11.59
C TYR A 252 -8.95 11.74 10.69
N ALA A 253 -8.16 12.67 11.22
CA ALA A 253 -7.48 13.67 10.40
C ALA A 253 -6.62 13.04 9.30
N MET A 254 -5.88 11.97 9.62
CA MET A 254 -5.06 11.24 8.65
C MET A 254 -5.93 10.53 7.60
N LEU A 255 -7.01 9.86 8.02
CA LEU A 255 -7.95 9.19 7.10
C LEU A 255 -8.59 10.18 6.13
N THR A 256 -9.15 11.29 6.65
CA THR A 256 -9.74 12.36 5.83
C THR A 256 -8.73 12.95 4.87
N PHE A 257 -7.50 13.19 5.33
CA PHE A 257 -6.43 13.72 4.48
C PHE A 257 -6.09 12.74 3.35
N ASN A 258 -5.98 11.44 3.65
CA ASN A 258 -5.69 10.42 2.67
C ASN A 258 -6.77 10.38 1.58
N ALA A 259 -8.04 10.24 1.99
CA ALA A 259 -9.17 10.10 1.07
C ALA A 259 -9.35 11.32 0.16
N ILE A 260 -9.32 12.55 0.72
CA ILE A 260 -9.50 13.75 -0.11
C ILE A 260 -8.33 13.95 -1.06
N THR A 261 -7.09 13.67 -0.62
CA THR A 261 -5.93 13.79 -1.51
C THR A 261 -5.96 12.74 -2.63
N ASP A 262 -6.42 11.50 -2.36
CA ASP A 262 -6.60 10.48 -3.40
C ASP A 262 -7.68 10.89 -4.41
N LEU A 263 -8.81 11.39 -3.93
CA LEU A 263 -9.88 11.90 -4.79
C LEU A 263 -9.41 13.03 -5.71
N ILE A 264 -8.53 13.91 -5.21
CA ILE A 264 -7.92 14.99 -6.01
C ILE A 264 -6.87 14.44 -6.98
N ASN A 265 -5.99 13.54 -6.52
CA ASN A 265 -4.90 12.99 -7.33
C ASN A 265 -5.41 12.15 -8.50
N ASN A 266 -6.41 11.32 -8.24
CA ASN A 266 -6.98 10.41 -9.21
C ASN A 266 -7.99 11.09 -10.14
N ASN A 267 -8.33 12.36 -9.90
CA ASN A 267 -9.43 13.07 -10.54
C ASN A 267 -10.74 12.26 -10.48
N THR A 268 -10.97 11.54 -9.37
CA THR A 268 -11.99 10.49 -9.25
C THR A 268 -13.37 10.98 -9.70
N VAL A 269 -13.84 12.10 -9.15
CA VAL A 269 -15.17 12.66 -9.45
C VAL A 269 -15.33 13.03 -10.93
N VAL A 270 -14.31 13.64 -11.52
CA VAL A 270 -14.36 14.10 -12.92
C VAL A 270 -14.31 12.90 -13.86
N LYS A 271 -13.40 11.94 -13.63
CA LYS A 271 -13.33 10.70 -14.42
C LYS A 271 -14.64 9.95 -14.36
N TRP A 272 -15.20 9.81 -13.16
CA TRP A 272 -16.44 9.10 -12.92
C TRP A 272 -17.63 9.76 -13.64
N TYR A 273 -17.78 11.09 -13.51
CA TYR A 273 -18.81 11.85 -14.20
C TYR A 273 -18.68 11.75 -15.72
N ASN A 274 -17.48 12.00 -16.26
CA ASN A 274 -17.23 11.93 -17.70
C ASN A 274 -17.51 10.54 -18.25
N LYS A 275 -17.09 9.50 -17.52
CA LYS A 275 -17.31 8.11 -17.91
C LYS A 275 -18.80 7.75 -17.97
N ILE A 276 -19.57 8.07 -16.93
CA ILE A 276 -21.03 7.83 -16.91
C ILE A 276 -21.70 8.58 -18.07
N ARG A 277 -21.31 9.85 -18.28
CA ARG A 277 -21.83 10.66 -19.37
C ARG A 277 -21.50 10.06 -20.74
N GLU A 278 -20.26 9.66 -20.95
CA GLU A 278 -19.80 9.03 -22.20
C GLU A 278 -20.52 7.71 -22.46
N ASP A 279 -20.65 6.84 -21.46
CA ASP A 279 -21.32 5.55 -21.60
C ASP A 279 -22.81 5.69 -21.88
N LEU A 280 -23.49 6.65 -21.24
CA LEU A 280 -24.88 6.98 -21.57
C LEU A 280 -25.01 7.61 -22.96
N SER A 281 -24.04 8.41 -23.40
CA SER A 281 -24.04 9.03 -24.74
C SER A 281 -23.82 8.02 -25.87
N LYS A 282 -23.13 6.89 -25.60
CA LYS A 282 -22.94 5.77 -26.55
C LYS A 282 -24.22 4.92 -26.75
N GLY A 283 -25.28 5.18 -25.99
CA GLY A 283 -26.59 4.54 -26.10
C GLY A 283 -27.09 3.88 -24.82
N LEU A 284 -28.41 3.73 -24.69
CA LEU A 284 -29.10 3.12 -23.54
C LEU A 284 -29.06 1.59 -23.61
N SER A 285 -27.88 1.00 -23.43
CA SER A 285 -27.77 -0.45 -23.22
C SER A 285 -28.14 -0.81 -21.77
N LEU A 286 -28.66 -2.03 -21.54
CA LEU A 286 -28.98 -2.54 -20.20
C LEU A 286 -27.76 -2.41 -19.24
N ARG A 287 -26.55 -2.59 -19.78
CA ARG A 287 -25.30 -2.42 -19.06
C ARG A 287 -25.05 -0.97 -18.66
N ASN A 288 -25.15 -0.03 -19.59
CA ASN A 288 -24.87 1.39 -19.31
C ASN A 288 -25.92 1.95 -18.33
N VAL A 289 -27.18 1.53 -18.45
CA VAL A 289 -28.24 1.85 -17.49
C VAL A 289 -27.94 1.24 -16.11
N PHE A 290 -27.47 -0.01 -16.05
CA PHE A 290 -27.08 -0.66 -14.79
C PHE A 290 -25.89 0.02 -14.11
N ILE A 291 -24.85 0.40 -14.86
CA ILE A 291 -23.68 1.11 -14.31
C ILE A 291 -24.09 2.50 -13.81
N ALA A 292 -24.87 3.24 -14.60
CA ALA A 292 -25.35 4.56 -14.20
C ALA A 292 -26.31 4.51 -13.00
N SER A 293 -27.18 3.49 -12.92
CA SER A 293 -28.07 3.30 -11.77
C SER A 293 -27.30 2.88 -10.52
N THR A 294 -26.30 2.00 -10.65
CA THR A 294 -25.41 1.61 -9.55
C THR A 294 -24.62 2.82 -9.04
N ALA A 295 -24.09 3.63 -9.96
CA ALA A 295 -23.41 4.88 -9.64
C ALA A 295 -24.30 5.86 -8.86
N LEU A 296 -25.52 6.10 -9.34
CA LEU A 296 -26.50 6.96 -8.66
C LEU A 296 -26.90 6.39 -7.29
N PHE A 297 -27.07 5.07 -7.21
CA PHE A 297 -27.39 4.37 -5.97
C PHE A 297 -26.28 4.55 -4.94
N LEU A 298 -25.02 4.33 -5.31
CA LEU A 298 -23.87 4.49 -4.41
C LEU A 298 -23.73 5.94 -3.91
N VAL A 299 -23.90 6.95 -4.76
CA VAL A 299 -23.88 8.35 -4.31
C VAL A 299 -25.05 8.66 -3.39
N SER A 300 -26.25 8.16 -3.70
CA SER A 300 -27.43 8.35 -2.83
C SER A 300 -27.21 7.75 -1.46
N LEU A 301 -26.56 6.58 -1.41
CA LEU A 301 -26.24 5.85 -0.19
C LEU A 301 -25.09 6.52 0.59
N ALA A 302 -24.07 7.07 -0.08
CA ALA A 302 -23.04 7.89 0.54
C ALA A 302 -23.62 9.17 1.20
N LEU A 303 -24.57 9.83 0.53
CA LEU A 303 -25.30 10.98 1.07
C LEU A 303 -26.20 10.57 2.23
N ALA A 304 -26.89 9.42 2.14
CA ALA A 304 -27.72 8.91 3.22
C ALA A 304 -26.89 8.58 4.47
N LEU A 305 -25.75 7.90 4.31
CA LEU A 305 -24.80 7.67 5.40
C LEU A 305 -24.35 8.98 6.05
N THR A 306 -24.00 9.97 5.23
CA THR A 306 -23.57 11.29 5.72
C THR A 306 -24.63 11.96 6.59
N ILE A 307 -25.89 11.92 6.14
CA ILE A 307 -27.02 12.45 6.92
C ILE A 307 -27.19 11.67 8.22
N CYS A 308 -27.03 10.34 8.17
CA CYS A 308 -27.06 9.52 9.37
C CYS A 308 -25.93 9.92 10.35
N THR A 309 -24.70 10.08 9.86
CA THR A 309 -23.53 10.53 10.65
C THR A 309 -23.79 11.87 11.30
N ALA A 310 -24.29 12.83 10.54
CA ALA A 310 -24.67 14.13 11.07
C ALA A 310 -25.75 14.01 12.17
N GLY A 311 -26.76 13.16 11.95
CA GLY A 311 -27.82 12.87 12.91
C GLY A 311 -27.33 12.22 14.20
N THR A 312 -26.37 11.29 14.12
CA THR A 312 -25.72 10.67 15.27
C THR A 312 -25.01 11.72 16.10
N TRP A 313 -24.21 12.58 15.47
CA TRP A 313 -23.48 13.63 16.18
C TRP A 313 -24.41 14.64 16.84
N TRP A 314 -25.50 15.01 16.18
CA TRP A 314 -26.56 15.83 16.77
C TRP A 314 -27.17 15.16 18.01
N THR A 315 -27.52 13.87 17.91
CA THR A 315 -28.16 13.11 18.99
C THR A 315 -27.25 12.95 20.19
N ILE A 316 -25.98 12.64 19.94
CA ILE A 316 -24.97 12.50 20.98
C ILE A 316 -24.73 13.84 21.66
N ALA A 317 -24.56 14.92 20.90
CA ALA A 317 -24.36 16.25 21.47
C ALA A 317 -25.52 16.70 22.37
N THR A 318 -26.74 16.25 22.06
CA THR A 318 -27.96 16.66 22.78
C THR A 318 -28.34 15.73 23.93
N ASN A 319 -28.04 14.44 23.85
CA ASN A 319 -28.49 13.44 24.83
C ASN A 319 -27.38 12.79 25.66
N ALA A 320 -26.12 12.81 25.19
CA ALA A 320 -25.04 12.14 25.90
C ALA A 320 -24.58 12.97 27.11
N ARG A 321 -24.26 12.27 28.20
CA ARG A 321 -23.62 12.90 29.37
C ARG A 321 -22.23 13.41 28.96
N PRO A 322 -21.93 14.70 29.12
CA PRO A 322 -20.61 15.21 28.78
C PRO A 322 -19.58 14.77 29.81
N LEU A 323 -18.34 14.57 29.35
CA LEU A 323 -17.20 14.20 30.19
C LEU A 323 -16.79 15.35 31.13
N PHE A 324 -16.85 16.58 30.64
CA PHE A 324 -16.52 17.80 31.39
C PHE A 324 -17.68 18.79 31.39
N ASP A 325 -17.80 19.59 32.45
CA ASP A 325 -18.89 20.58 32.57
C ASP A 325 -18.82 21.70 31.52
N TRP A 326 -17.62 22.08 31.06
CA TRP A 326 -17.49 23.09 30.00
C TRP A 326 -18.08 22.63 28.66
N MET A 327 -18.15 21.32 28.42
CA MET A 327 -18.72 20.76 27.19
C MET A 327 -20.24 21.01 27.11
N LYS A 328 -20.93 21.15 28.25
CA LYS A 328 -22.35 21.59 28.32
C LYS A 328 -22.52 23.03 27.82
N LYS A 329 -21.45 23.83 27.88
CA LYS A 329 -21.43 25.25 27.53
C LYS A 329 -20.94 25.49 26.10
N MET A 330 -20.55 24.44 25.37
CA MET A 330 -20.25 24.61 23.94
C MET A 330 -21.52 25.07 23.23
N PRO A 331 -21.46 26.15 22.42
CA PRO A 331 -22.61 26.64 21.70
C PRO A 331 -23.27 25.51 20.90
N THR A 332 -24.59 25.38 21.00
CA THR A 332 -25.38 24.36 20.29
C THR A 332 -25.12 24.39 18.78
N PHE A 333 -24.77 25.57 18.24
CA PHE A 333 -24.36 25.73 16.85
C PHE A 333 -23.06 24.98 16.50
N ILE A 334 -22.06 24.94 17.39
CA ILE A 334 -20.78 24.25 17.14
C ILE A 334 -20.99 22.73 17.13
N MET A 335 -21.63 22.20 18.17
CA MET A 335 -21.84 20.76 18.29
C MET A 335 -22.98 20.23 17.42
N GLY A 336 -23.96 21.08 17.10
CA GLY A 336 -25.15 20.70 16.36
C GLY A 336 -25.16 21.08 14.88
N VAL A 337 -24.31 22.01 14.44
CA VAL A 337 -24.25 22.39 13.02
C VAL A 337 -22.85 22.19 12.47
N ILE A 338 -21.83 22.81 13.08
CA ILE A 338 -20.46 22.77 12.53
C ILE A 338 -19.88 21.35 12.58
N ASN A 339 -19.97 20.68 13.74
CA ASN A 339 -19.41 19.34 13.90
C ASN A 339 -20.06 18.33 12.91
N PRO A 340 -21.40 18.17 12.85
CA PRO A 340 -22.07 17.33 11.86
C PRO A 340 -21.73 17.66 10.40
N VAL A 341 -21.60 18.94 10.05
CA VAL A 341 -21.26 19.36 8.68
C VAL A 341 -19.82 18.99 8.34
N VAL A 342 -18.86 19.24 9.23
CA VAL A 342 -17.44 18.95 8.99
C VAL A 342 -17.19 17.44 8.96
N THR A 343 -17.73 16.69 9.93
CA THR A 343 -17.60 15.22 9.94
C THR A 343 -18.38 14.58 8.79
N GLY A 344 -19.56 15.12 8.47
CA GLY A 344 -20.38 14.67 7.36
C GLY A 344 -19.69 14.88 6.00
N LEU A 345 -19.17 16.08 5.74
CA LEU A 345 -18.41 16.35 4.51
C LEU A 345 -17.17 15.47 4.38
N SER A 346 -16.46 15.21 5.48
CA SER A 346 -15.35 14.26 5.51
C SER A 346 -15.81 12.84 5.13
N ALA A 347 -16.93 12.37 5.70
CA ALA A 347 -17.51 11.07 5.37
C ALA A 347 -17.96 10.99 3.89
N VAL A 348 -18.50 12.07 3.31
CA VAL A 348 -18.84 12.12 1.87
C VAL A 348 -17.62 11.81 1.01
N PHE A 349 -16.48 12.47 1.27
CA PHE A 349 -15.28 12.27 0.46
C PHE A 349 -14.73 10.85 0.56
N PHE A 350 -14.75 10.28 1.77
CA PHE A 350 -14.37 8.89 2.01
C PHE A 350 -15.31 7.93 1.24
N ASN A 351 -16.61 8.07 1.43
CA ASN A 351 -17.61 7.21 0.80
C ASN A 351 -17.61 7.32 -0.73
N ILE A 352 -17.37 8.51 -1.30
CA ILE A 352 -17.27 8.70 -2.76
C ILE A 352 -16.03 8.01 -3.31
N GLN A 353 -14.88 8.14 -2.64
CA GLN A 353 -13.66 7.47 -3.08
C GLN A 353 -13.83 5.95 -3.06
N ASN A 354 -14.35 5.40 -1.97
CA ASN A 354 -14.60 3.97 -1.84
C ASN A 354 -15.64 3.48 -2.87
N SER A 355 -16.73 4.21 -3.05
CA SER A 355 -17.76 3.90 -4.05
C SER A 355 -17.19 3.87 -5.48
N SER A 356 -16.19 4.71 -5.78
CA SER A 356 -15.57 4.74 -7.10
C SER A 356 -14.77 3.47 -7.39
N GLU A 357 -14.03 2.98 -6.39
CA GLU A 357 -13.25 1.75 -6.49
C GLU A 357 -14.17 0.52 -6.61
N SER A 358 -15.27 0.49 -5.84
CA SER A 358 -16.31 -0.52 -5.96
C SER A 358 -16.95 -0.55 -7.35
N LEU A 359 -17.24 0.63 -7.93
CA LEU A 359 -17.87 0.68 -9.25
C LEU A 359 -16.94 0.17 -10.35
N GLU A 360 -15.64 0.52 -10.31
CA GLU A 360 -14.67 0.00 -11.28
C GLU A 360 -14.60 -1.53 -11.24
N MET A 361 -14.75 -2.11 -10.07
CA MET A 361 -14.78 -3.56 -9.87
C MET A 361 -16.08 -4.19 -10.38
N VAL A 362 -17.25 -3.63 -10.06
CA VAL A 362 -18.55 -4.08 -10.58
C VAL A 362 -18.55 -4.03 -12.11
N GLU A 363 -17.93 -3.02 -12.69
CA GLU A 363 -17.78 -2.88 -14.13
C GLU A 363 -16.86 -3.96 -14.72
N LYS A 364 -15.68 -4.20 -14.13
CA LYS A 364 -14.78 -5.30 -14.55
C LYS A 364 -15.50 -6.65 -14.49
N ALA A 365 -16.29 -6.89 -13.44
CA ALA A 365 -17.11 -8.08 -13.31
C ALA A 365 -18.25 -8.14 -14.35
N SER A 366 -18.87 -7.00 -14.67
CA SER A 366 -19.94 -6.90 -15.69
C SER A 366 -19.41 -7.10 -17.12
N GLN A 367 -18.12 -6.85 -17.37
CA GLN A 367 -17.46 -7.11 -18.66
C GLN A 367 -17.22 -8.60 -18.92
N SER A 368 -17.27 -9.46 -17.88
CA SER A 368 -17.24 -10.92 -18.04
C SER A 368 -18.47 -11.40 -18.80
N LYS A 369 -18.26 -11.90 -20.03
CA LYS A 369 -19.34 -12.44 -20.89
C LYS A 369 -19.92 -13.79 -20.40
N THR A 370 -19.54 -14.26 -19.21
CA THR A 370 -19.92 -15.58 -18.69
C THR A 370 -20.92 -15.45 -17.55
N ASN A 371 -21.97 -16.27 -17.57
CA ASN A 371 -22.93 -16.37 -16.47
C ASN A 371 -22.17 -16.77 -15.19
N PRO A 372 -22.30 -16.04 -14.06
CA PRO A 372 -21.53 -16.29 -12.84
C PRO A 372 -21.66 -17.73 -12.32
N PHE A 373 -22.83 -18.35 -12.45
CA PHE A 373 -23.03 -19.76 -12.07
C PHE A 373 -22.29 -20.73 -12.97
N LYS A 374 -22.22 -20.41 -14.27
CA LYS A 374 -21.43 -21.20 -15.22
C LYS A 374 -19.94 -21.03 -14.95
N THR A 375 -19.48 -19.83 -14.61
CA THR A 375 -18.09 -19.56 -14.23
C THR A 375 -17.68 -20.34 -12.99
N VAL A 376 -18.52 -20.41 -11.96
CA VAL A 376 -18.27 -21.21 -10.75
C VAL A 376 -18.29 -22.71 -11.07
N TYR A 377 -19.24 -23.17 -11.88
CA TYR A 377 -19.30 -24.56 -12.33
C TYR A 377 -18.05 -24.95 -13.13
N ASP A 378 -17.69 -24.15 -14.14
CA ASP A 378 -16.51 -24.36 -14.98
C ASP A 378 -15.23 -24.29 -14.13
N TYR A 379 -15.16 -23.42 -13.12
CA TYR A 379 -14.04 -23.37 -12.19
C TYR A 379 -13.91 -24.65 -11.37
N LEU A 380 -15.01 -25.18 -10.84
CA LEU A 380 -15.02 -26.41 -10.06
C LEU A 380 -14.69 -27.64 -10.91
N VAL A 381 -15.29 -27.76 -12.09
CA VAL A 381 -15.06 -28.86 -13.03
C VAL A 381 -13.63 -28.82 -13.55
N ASN A 382 -13.17 -27.68 -14.07
CA ASN A 382 -11.79 -27.55 -14.54
C ASN A 382 -10.78 -27.71 -13.39
N GLY A 383 -11.12 -27.29 -12.18
CA GLY A 383 -10.31 -27.48 -10.98
C GLY A 383 -10.17 -28.96 -10.62
N PHE A 384 -11.29 -29.70 -10.65
CA PHE A 384 -11.31 -31.13 -10.39
C PHE A 384 -10.58 -31.93 -11.48
N ASP A 385 -10.80 -31.60 -12.75
CA ASP A 385 -10.11 -32.24 -13.87
C ASP A 385 -8.59 -32.00 -13.81
N LYS A 386 -8.16 -30.79 -13.45
CA LYS A 386 -6.74 -30.49 -13.22
C LYS A 386 -6.14 -31.26 -12.05
N LEU A 387 -6.91 -31.53 -10.99
CA LEU A 387 -6.47 -32.34 -9.85
C LEU A 387 -6.35 -33.81 -10.27
N ARG A 388 -7.36 -34.34 -10.97
CA ARG A 388 -7.38 -35.72 -11.48
C ARG A 388 -6.21 -36.02 -12.41
N GLN A 389 -5.78 -35.04 -13.20
CA GLN A 389 -4.63 -35.19 -14.10
C GLN A 389 -3.28 -35.18 -13.37
N LYS A 390 -3.18 -34.49 -12.23
CA LYS A 390 -1.89 -34.21 -11.55
C LYS A 390 -1.65 -34.98 -10.27
N GLU A 391 -2.67 -35.65 -9.73
CA GLU A 391 -2.64 -36.22 -8.39
C GLU A 391 -3.22 -37.63 -8.39
N HIS A 392 -2.61 -38.51 -7.59
CA HIS A 392 -3.17 -39.82 -7.31
C HIS A 392 -4.45 -39.69 -6.47
N TRP A 393 -5.34 -40.68 -6.56
CA TRP A 393 -6.62 -40.70 -5.84
C TRP A 393 -6.46 -40.46 -4.33
N LEU A 394 -5.45 -41.06 -3.70
CA LEU A 394 -5.15 -40.87 -2.28
C LEU A 394 -4.71 -39.44 -1.92
N GLN A 395 -4.14 -38.69 -2.87
CA GLN A 395 -3.83 -37.27 -2.69
C GLN A 395 -5.07 -36.39 -2.83
N ILE A 396 -6.00 -36.76 -3.72
CA ILE A 396 -7.28 -36.07 -3.94
C ILE A 396 -8.17 -36.18 -2.71
N ILE A 397 -8.32 -37.39 -2.14
CA ILE A 397 -9.17 -37.66 -0.97
C ILE A 397 -8.53 -37.32 0.37
N ASN A 398 -7.42 -36.58 0.37
CA ASN A 398 -6.70 -36.19 1.58
C ASN A 398 -7.67 -35.60 2.62
N PRO A 399 -7.96 -36.33 3.73
CA PRO A 399 -9.05 -35.97 4.63
C PRO A 399 -8.79 -34.63 5.30
N PHE A 400 -7.53 -34.33 5.62
CA PHE A 400 -7.12 -33.06 6.22
C PHE A 400 -7.25 -31.89 5.24
N ARG A 401 -6.96 -32.10 3.95
CA ARG A 401 -7.20 -31.08 2.91
C ARG A 401 -8.69 -30.81 2.72
N ILE A 402 -9.53 -31.85 2.77
CA ILE A 402 -10.99 -31.70 2.69
C ILE A 402 -11.50 -30.90 3.89
N ILE A 403 -11.08 -31.28 5.11
CA ILE A 403 -11.42 -30.52 6.32
C ILE A 403 -10.96 -29.06 6.18
N LEU A 404 -9.72 -28.80 5.72
CA LEU A 404 -9.25 -27.43 5.47
C LEU A 404 -10.16 -26.66 4.52
N LYS A 405 -10.57 -27.26 3.40
CA LYS A 405 -11.47 -26.59 2.44
C LYS A 405 -12.88 -26.38 2.98
N LEU A 406 -13.38 -27.31 3.78
CA LEU A 406 -14.71 -27.23 4.41
C LEU A 406 -14.74 -26.34 5.65
N THR A 407 -13.58 -25.97 6.21
CA THR A 407 -13.49 -25.15 7.42
C THR A 407 -12.91 -23.77 7.12
N VAL A 408 -11.69 -23.68 6.59
CA VAL A 408 -10.97 -22.41 6.40
C VAL A 408 -11.73 -21.46 5.47
N THR A 409 -12.20 -21.94 4.31
CA THR A 409 -12.90 -21.06 3.35
C THR A 409 -14.26 -20.60 3.89
N PRO A 410 -15.15 -21.48 4.41
CA PRO A 410 -16.40 -21.02 5.02
C PRO A 410 -16.19 -20.12 6.24
N ILE A 411 -15.19 -20.40 7.08
CA ILE A 411 -14.86 -19.54 8.22
C ILE A 411 -14.40 -18.16 7.74
N LEU A 412 -13.60 -18.07 6.68
CA LEU A 412 -13.21 -16.77 6.10
C LEU A 412 -14.43 -15.97 5.60
N VAL A 413 -15.37 -16.63 4.94
CA VAL A 413 -16.63 -16.00 4.51
C VAL A 413 -17.47 -15.55 5.71
N LEU A 414 -17.54 -16.37 6.76
CA LEU A 414 -18.24 -16.01 8.00
C LEU A 414 -17.56 -14.84 8.73
N PHE A 415 -16.23 -14.79 8.74
CA PHE A 415 -15.46 -13.67 9.30
C PHE A 415 -15.72 -12.39 8.52
N PHE A 416 -15.77 -12.48 7.19
CA PHE A 416 -16.13 -11.36 6.34
C PHE A 416 -17.56 -10.86 6.61
N LEU A 417 -18.56 -11.75 6.60
CA LEU A 417 -19.94 -11.37 6.90
C LEU A 417 -20.09 -10.82 8.33
N GLY A 418 -19.37 -11.42 9.28
CA GLY A 418 -19.32 -10.96 10.66
C GLY A 418 -18.66 -9.59 10.80
N HIS A 419 -17.68 -9.27 9.96
CA HIS A 419 -17.06 -7.95 9.87
C HIS A 419 -18.04 -6.89 9.34
N LEU A 420 -18.72 -7.17 8.22
CA LEU A 420 -19.76 -6.27 7.69
C LEU A 420 -20.85 -5.98 8.74
N LEU A 421 -21.29 -7.03 9.45
CA LEU A 421 -22.25 -6.87 10.54
C LEU A 421 -21.65 -6.05 11.69
N SER A 422 -20.40 -6.29 12.05
CA SER A 422 -19.69 -5.59 13.12
C SER A 422 -19.54 -4.09 12.88
N ILE A 423 -19.21 -3.66 11.65
CA ILE A 423 -19.21 -2.23 11.26
C ILE A 423 -20.62 -1.69 11.24
N ALA A 424 -21.58 -2.44 10.71
CA ALA A 424 -22.96 -1.98 10.67
C ALA A 424 -23.57 -1.80 12.08
N LEU A 425 -22.99 -2.42 13.11
CA LEU A 425 -23.36 -2.19 14.51
C LEU A 425 -22.72 -0.94 15.11
N THR A 426 -21.68 -0.39 14.46
CA THR A 426 -21.21 0.98 14.71
C THR A 426 -22.04 2.02 13.97
N SER A 427 -23.06 1.60 13.19
CA SER A 427 -23.82 2.50 12.33
C SER A 427 -24.53 3.61 13.10
N ASP A 428 -24.70 4.69 12.37
CA ASP A 428 -25.19 5.95 12.84
C ASP A 428 -26.62 5.87 13.39
N ARG A 429 -26.79 6.35 14.63
CA ARG A 429 -28.08 6.45 15.31
C ARG A 429 -28.72 7.80 14.98
N MET A 430 -29.37 7.87 13.83
CA MET A 430 -30.13 9.06 13.43
C MET A 430 -31.53 9.06 14.07
N PRO A 431 -31.98 10.19 14.66
CA PRO A 431 -33.35 10.34 15.14
C PRO A 431 -34.35 10.14 14.00
N GLY A 432 -35.36 9.31 14.24
CA GLY A 432 -36.43 9.05 13.27
C GLY A 432 -36.10 8.00 12.20
N VAL A 433 -34.88 7.46 12.16
CA VAL A 433 -34.53 6.33 11.29
C VAL A 433 -34.37 5.07 12.14
N PRO A 434 -35.14 3.99 11.86
CA PRO A 434 -34.93 2.71 12.53
C PRO A 434 -33.49 2.22 12.40
N GLN A 435 -32.87 1.81 13.51
CA GLN A 435 -31.46 1.38 13.54
C GLN A 435 -31.17 0.23 12.58
N ILE A 436 -32.16 -0.64 12.32
CA ILE A 436 -32.06 -1.74 11.34
C ILE A 436 -31.85 -1.18 9.91
N ILE A 437 -32.50 -0.07 9.57
CA ILE A 437 -32.36 0.55 8.23
C ILE A 437 -30.97 1.17 8.09
N SER A 438 -30.49 1.89 9.11
CA SER A 438 -29.13 2.45 9.13
C SER A 438 -28.07 1.36 9.03
N MET A 439 -28.25 0.27 9.79
CA MET A 439 -27.40 -0.94 9.75
C MET A 439 -27.42 -1.58 8.36
N LEU A 440 -28.59 -1.77 7.73
CA LEU A 440 -28.67 -2.36 6.39
C LEU A 440 -28.01 -1.48 5.33
N ILE A 441 -28.18 -0.15 5.42
CA ILE A 441 -27.45 0.77 4.55
C ILE A 441 -25.96 0.56 4.75
N ALA A 442 -25.45 0.61 5.98
CA ALA A 442 -24.03 0.40 6.27
C ALA A 442 -23.48 -0.95 5.75
N ILE A 443 -24.19 -2.07 5.96
CA ILE A 443 -23.79 -3.39 5.42
C ILE A 443 -23.66 -3.35 3.90
N ILE A 444 -24.60 -2.70 3.21
CA ILE A 444 -24.58 -2.62 1.76
C ILE A 444 -23.41 -1.76 1.28
N CYS A 445 -23.16 -0.61 1.93
CA CYS A 445 -22.01 0.27 1.62
C CYS A 445 -20.69 -0.50 1.73
N GLU A 446 -20.46 -1.08 2.90
CA GLU A 446 -19.24 -1.78 3.25
C GLU A 446 -19.06 -3.04 2.41
N GLY A 447 -20.15 -3.76 2.14
CA GLY A 447 -20.13 -4.96 1.31
C GLY A 447 -19.72 -4.67 -0.15
N PHE A 448 -20.03 -3.49 -0.68
CA PHE A 448 -19.56 -3.07 -2.00
C PHE A 448 -18.09 -2.62 -1.98
N GLU A 449 -17.63 -1.99 -0.90
CA GLU A 449 -16.23 -1.60 -0.68
C GLU A 449 -15.31 -2.84 -0.63
N ASP A 450 -15.72 -3.84 0.15
CA ASP A 450 -14.94 -5.05 0.37
C ASP A 450 -15.17 -6.18 -0.64
N ALA A 451 -16.05 -6.01 -1.63
CA ALA A 451 -16.36 -7.07 -2.58
C ALA A 451 -15.13 -7.53 -3.42
N HIS A 452 -14.04 -6.77 -3.40
CA HIS A 452 -12.78 -7.12 -4.04
C HIS A 452 -12.12 -8.38 -3.45
N TYR A 453 -12.42 -8.74 -2.18
CA TYR A 453 -11.95 -10.00 -1.58
C TYR A 453 -12.52 -11.26 -2.26
N PHE A 454 -13.66 -11.15 -2.94
CA PHE A 454 -14.37 -12.27 -3.53
C PHE A 454 -14.27 -12.33 -5.05
N LEU A 455 -13.81 -11.24 -5.68
CA LEU A 455 -13.66 -11.19 -7.12
C LEU A 455 -12.24 -11.61 -7.51
N PRO A 456 -12.08 -12.71 -8.25
CA PRO A 456 -10.76 -13.12 -8.70
C PRO A 456 -10.19 -12.03 -9.62
N HIS A 457 -9.02 -11.52 -9.28
CA HIS A 457 -8.25 -10.74 -10.24
C HIS A 457 -7.87 -11.66 -11.40
N GLU A 458 -8.54 -11.48 -12.54
CA GLU A 458 -8.11 -12.11 -13.77
C GLU A 458 -6.77 -11.50 -14.16
N THR A 459 -5.68 -12.23 -13.89
CA THR A 459 -4.41 -11.98 -14.58
C THR A 459 -4.66 -12.32 -16.05
N SER A 460 -4.79 -11.27 -16.87
CA SER A 460 -4.66 -11.32 -18.32
C SER A 460 -3.50 -12.25 -18.68
N LYS A 461 -3.77 -13.28 -19.49
CA LYS A 461 -2.76 -14.24 -19.97
C LYS A 461 -2.04 -13.77 -21.23
N ASN A 462 -2.29 -12.55 -21.67
CA ASN A 462 -1.60 -11.95 -22.80
C ASN A 462 -0.34 -11.24 -22.31
N GLU A 463 0.65 -11.15 -23.18
CA GLU A 463 1.82 -10.34 -22.91
C GLU A 463 1.41 -8.91 -22.56
N PRO A 464 1.85 -8.36 -21.41
CA PRO A 464 1.48 -7.01 -21.05
C PRO A 464 2.11 -6.02 -22.01
N GLU A 465 1.26 -5.20 -22.63
CA GLU A 465 1.67 -4.04 -23.43
C GLU A 465 2.46 -3.08 -22.52
N LEU A 466 3.31 -2.20 -23.08
CA LEU A 466 4.11 -1.24 -22.30
C LEU A 466 3.25 -0.44 -21.29
N ASP A 467 2.00 -0.15 -21.66
CA ASP A 467 1.03 0.55 -20.82
C ASP A 467 0.66 -0.23 -19.56
N GLU A 468 0.48 -1.55 -19.65
CA GLU A 468 0.16 -2.39 -18.49
C GLU A 468 1.34 -2.43 -17.51
N LEU A 469 2.58 -2.49 -18.01
CA LEU A 469 3.79 -2.43 -17.17
C LEU A 469 4.00 -1.07 -16.50
N LEU A 470 3.73 0.00 -17.23
CA LEU A 470 3.80 1.36 -16.69
C LEU A 470 2.70 1.59 -15.65
N HIS A 471 1.49 1.14 -15.94
CA HIS A 471 0.36 1.25 -15.03
C HIS A 471 0.61 0.45 -13.75
N ASP A 472 1.01 -0.83 -13.86
CA ASP A 472 1.36 -1.68 -12.71
C ASP A 472 2.49 -1.07 -11.86
N ARG A 473 3.50 -0.47 -12.50
CA ARG A 473 4.64 0.13 -11.79
C ARG A 473 4.27 1.44 -11.09
N LEU A 474 3.58 2.34 -11.81
CA LEU A 474 3.37 3.72 -11.38
C LEU A 474 2.11 3.88 -10.51
N HIS A 475 1.10 3.02 -10.68
CA HIS A 475 -0.09 2.95 -9.81
C HIS A 475 -0.01 1.86 -8.73
N GLY A 476 0.81 0.80 -8.91
CA GLY A 476 0.86 -0.34 -7.98
C GLY A 476 1.50 -0.07 -6.62
N GLU A 477 2.06 1.12 -6.36
CA GLU A 477 2.53 1.51 -5.01
C GLU A 477 1.39 1.99 -4.09
N ASP A 478 0.23 2.35 -4.65
CA ASP A 478 -0.94 2.83 -3.90
C ASP A 478 -2.05 1.76 -3.77
N GLY A 479 -1.86 0.57 -4.36
CA GLY A 479 -2.75 -0.58 -4.19
C GLY A 479 -2.47 -1.36 -2.89
N HIS A 480 -3.54 -1.74 -2.19
CA HIS A 480 -3.49 -2.57 -0.99
C HIS A 480 -2.65 -3.85 -1.24
N ASP A 481 -1.61 -4.09 -0.43
CA ASP A 481 -0.77 -5.29 -0.56
C ASP A 481 -1.56 -6.51 -0.10
N HIS A 482 -2.20 -7.22 -1.03
CA HIS A 482 -3.04 -8.40 -0.80
C HIS A 482 -2.28 -9.65 -0.33
N ASN A 483 -1.08 -9.49 0.24
CA ASN A 483 -0.34 -10.58 0.86
C ASN A 483 -0.99 -11.00 2.17
N THR A 484 -2.09 -11.76 2.08
CA THR A 484 -2.85 -12.37 3.18
C THR A 484 -3.17 -11.39 4.31
N ASP A 485 -4.40 -10.89 4.34
CA ASP A 485 -4.85 -9.95 5.37
C ASP A 485 -4.76 -10.56 6.78
N ILE A 486 -4.79 -9.72 7.81
CA ILE A 486 -4.65 -10.14 9.21
C ILE A 486 -5.61 -11.32 9.55
N PRO A 487 -6.92 -11.29 9.22
CA PRO A 487 -7.83 -12.41 9.48
C PRO A 487 -7.38 -13.70 8.80
N THR A 488 -6.97 -13.61 7.53
CA THR A 488 -6.45 -14.74 6.76
C THR A 488 -5.18 -15.31 7.39
N ARG A 489 -4.28 -14.47 7.91
CA ARG A 489 -3.07 -14.91 8.62
C ARG A 489 -3.42 -15.64 9.91
N VAL A 490 -4.34 -15.11 10.71
CA VAL A 490 -4.76 -15.74 11.98
C VAL A 490 -5.38 -17.11 11.71
N ILE A 491 -6.34 -17.20 10.79
CA ILE A 491 -7.01 -18.48 10.47
C ILE A 491 -6.02 -19.50 9.89
N LYS A 492 -5.15 -19.09 8.96
CA LYS A 492 -4.11 -20.00 8.42
C LYS A 492 -3.10 -20.43 9.47
N THR A 493 -2.82 -19.59 10.47
CA THR A 493 -1.92 -19.90 11.59
C THR A 493 -2.55 -20.93 12.52
N LEU A 494 -3.83 -20.74 12.88
CA LEU A 494 -4.58 -21.72 13.68
C LEU A 494 -4.73 -23.06 12.95
N ALA A 495 -4.85 -23.03 11.62
CA ALA A 495 -4.93 -24.21 10.76
C ALA A 495 -3.57 -24.87 10.48
N LEU A 496 -2.43 -24.34 10.97
CA LEU A 496 -1.08 -24.90 10.72
C LEU A 496 -0.95 -26.40 11.03
N PRO A 497 -1.47 -26.92 12.17
CA PRO A 497 -1.41 -28.35 12.46
C PRO A 497 -2.12 -29.17 11.37
N LEU A 498 -3.27 -28.69 10.90
CA LEU A 498 -4.05 -29.36 9.87
C LEU A 498 -3.39 -29.27 8.49
N TYR A 499 -2.74 -28.15 8.17
CA TYR A 499 -1.87 -28.03 6.98
C TYR A 499 -0.69 -29.00 7.03
N ALA A 500 -0.10 -29.23 8.22
CA ALA A 500 1.01 -30.18 8.39
C ALA A 500 0.56 -31.61 8.16
N LEU A 501 -0.59 -32.00 8.73
CA LEU A 501 -1.19 -33.32 8.51
C LEU A 501 -1.57 -33.52 7.04
N ALA A 502 -2.15 -32.50 6.39
CA ALA A 502 -2.45 -32.54 4.96
C ALA A 502 -1.17 -32.70 4.13
N ALA A 503 -0.08 -32.02 4.48
CA ALA A 503 1.21 -32.13 3.79
C ALA A 503 1.86 -33.50 4.00
N LEU A 504 1.82 -34.06 5.22
CA LEU A 504 2.32 -35.40 5.52
C LEU A 504 1.57 -36.47 4.73
N TRP A 505 0.24 -36.38 4.70
CA TRP A 505 -0.60 -37.28 3.93
C TRP A 505 -0.29 -37.19 2.43
N ASP A 506 -0.22 -35.98 1.89
CA ASP A 506 0.04 -35.74 0.46
C ASP A 506 1.46 -36.20 0.07
N CYS A 507 2.45 -36.01 0.95
CA CYS A 507 3.81 -36.53 0.78
C CYS A 507 3.84 -38.06 0.73
N LYS A 508 3.16 -38.75 1.66
CA LYS A 508 3.09 -40.22 1.69
C LYS A 508 2.30 -40.78 0.50
N ALA A 509 1.14 -40.21 0.21
CA ALA A 509 0.30 -40.64 -0.90
C ALA A 509 0.97 -40.40 -2.27
N SER A 510 1.80 -39.36 -2.40
CA SER A 510 2.55 -39.10 -3.63
C SER A 510 3.63 -40.13 -3.95
N GLN A 511 4.06 -40.96 -2.98
CA GLN A 511 5.04 -42.02 -3.24
C GLN A 511 4.49 -43.14 -4.16
N LEU A 512 3.17 -43.17 -4.34
CA LEU A 512 2.48 -44.09 -5.25
C LEU A 512 2.41 -43.56 -6.69
N ASN A 513 2.91 -42.34 -6.93
CA ASN A 513 3.07 -41.80 -8.28
C ASN A 513 4.28 -42.45 -8.97
N GLU A 514 4.18 -42.68 -10.28
CA GLU A 514 5.31 -43.18 -11.06
C GLU A 514 6.50 -42.20 -10.96
N SER A 515 7.65 -42.70 -10.51
CA SER A 515 8.85 -41.89 -10.34
C SER A 515 9.52 -41.58 -11.68
N GLN A 516 9.23 -40.43 -12.29
CA GLN A 516 10.15 -39.85 -13.27
C GLN A 516 11.18 -39.00 -12.55
N GLN A 517 12.33 -39.59 -12.24
CA GLN A 517 13.39 -38.95 -11.47
C GLN A 517 14.33 -38.06 -12.30
N ASN A 518 14.21 -38.03 -13.65
CA ASN A 518 15.21 -37.39 -14.52
C ASN A 518 14.62 -36.66 -15.75
N GLU A 519 13.67 -35.74 -15.58
CA GLU A 519 13.50 -34.66 -16.58
C GLU A 519 14.06 -33.35 -16.00
N PRO A 520 14.98 -32.65 -16.71
CA PRO A 520 15.46 -31.36 -16.27
C PRO A 520 14.29 -30.39 -16.18
N ALA A 521 14.15 -29.74 -15.03
CA ALA A 521 12.99 -28.92 -14.67
C ALA A 521 12.76 -27.68 -15.58
N ASP A 522 13.71 -27.38 -16.48
CA ASP A 522 13.77 -26.12 -17.23
C ASP A 522 13.21 -26.21 -18.66
N SER A 523 12.84 -27.39 -19.17
CA SER A 523 12.24 -27.53 -20.52
C SER A 523 10.71 -27.34 -20.56
N LEU A 524 10.09 -26.87 -19.48
CA LEU A 524 8.63 -26.88 -19.26
C LEU A 524 7.89 -25.61 -19.73
N VAL A 525 8.23 -25.04 -20.89
CA VAL A 525 7.59 -23.78 -21.32
C VAL A 525 6.30 -23.96 -22.14
N GLU A 526 6.08 -25.03 -22.91
CA GLU A 526 4.96 -24.96 -23.89
C GLU A 526 3.77 -25.91 -23.77
N ASN A 527 3.81 -27.01 -23.01
CA ASN A 527 2.68 -27.95 -22.97
C ASN A 527 2.06 -28.13 -21.58
N GLN A 528 1.12 -27.24 -21.22
CA GLN A 528 0.28 -27.37 -20.01
C GLN A 528 -0.73 -28.53 -20.05
N LYS A 529 -0.83 -29.29 -21.15
CA LYS A 529 -1.90 -30.29 -21.37
C LYS A 529 -1.67 -31.69 -20.79
N SER A 530 -0.50 -32.02 -20.23
CA SER A 530 -0.27 -33.38 -19.67
C SER A 530 0.81 -33.44 -18.58
N ARG A 531 0.58 -32.78 -17.44
CA ARG A 531 1.44 -33.02 -16.25
C ARG A 531 1.03 -34.34 -15.59
N LYS A 532 1.89 -35.37 -15.68
CA LYS A 532 1.73 -36.64 -14.94
C LYS A 532 1.86 -36.43 -13.42
N PRO A 533 1.29 -37.32 -12.59
CA PRO A 533 1.47 -37.28 -11.14
C PRO A 533 2.94 -37.39 -10.74
N MET A 534 3.43 -36.51 -9.86
CA MET A 534 4.84 -36.45 -9.43
C MET A 534 4.98 -36.86 -7.96
N VAL A 535 6.05 -37.57 -7.61
CA VAL A 535 6.45 -37.83 -6.22
C VAL A 535 6.85 -36.51 -5.55
N LEU A 536 6.26 -36.20 -4.40
CA LEU A 536 6.49 -34.94 -3.68
C LEU A 536 7.34 -35.18 -2.42
N SER A 537 8.33 -34.31 -2.19
CA SER A 537 8.95 -34.19 -0.87
C SER A 537 8.00 -33.51 0.13
N PHE A 538 8.25 -33.66 1.42
CA PHE A 538 7.43 -32.99 2.45
C PHE A 538 7.37 -31.48 2.23
N THR A 539 8.50 -30.84 1.89
CA THR A 539 8.56 -29.40 1.59
C THR A 539 7.69 -29.03 0.39
N GLN A 540 7.67 -29.86 -0.66
CA GLN A 540 6.83 -29.63 -1.84
C GLN A 540 5.35 -29.83 -1.52
N ALA A 541 5.01 -30.86 -0.75
CA ALA A 541 3.64 -31.11 -0.28
C ALA A 541 3.16 -29.98 0.65
N TRP A 542 3.99 -29.54 1.59
CA TRP A 542 3.74 -28.39 2.47
C TRP A 542 3.46 -27.12 1.67
N ASN A 543 4.33 -26.82 0.71
CA ASN A 543 4.16 -25.67 -0.16
C ASN A 543 2.87 -25.76 -0.98
N LYS A 544 2.56 -26.94 -1.55
CA LYS A 544 1.32 -27.20 -2.28
C LYS A 544 0.07 -26.94 -1.42
N GLN A 545 0.01 -27.47 -0.18
CA GLN A 545 -1.15 -27.28 0.69
C GLN A 545 -1.37 -25.81 1.09
N ARG A 546 -0.29 -25.04 1.23
CA ARG A 546 -0.36 -23.62 1.58
C ARG A 546 -0.52 -22.70 0.37
N GLY A 547 -0.62 -23.24 -0.84
CA GLY A 547 -0.67 -22.46 -2.08
C GLY A 547 0.64 -21.74 -2.41
N ILE A 548 1.76 -22.19 -1.83
CA ILE A 548 3.09 -21.65 -2.09
C ILE A 548 3.60 -22.22 -3.43
N GLY A 549 3.71 -21.37 -4.45
CA GLY A 549 4.28 -21.73 -5.76
C GLY A 549 5.76 -22.17 -5.67
N LYS A 550 6.24 -22.88 -6.71
CA LYS A 550 7.67 -23.22 -6.86
C LYS A 550 8.48 -21.94 -7.12
N GLU A 551 9.67 -21.86 -6.54
CA GLU A 551 10.60 -20.75 -6.78
C GLU A 551 11.26 -20.92 -8.15
N HIS A 552 11.38 -19.83 -8.90
CA HIS A 552 12.02 -19.78 -10.20
C HIS A 552 13.27 -18.92 -10.10
N SER A 553 14.39 -19.44 -10.62
CA SER A 553 15.58 -18.64 -10.88
C SER A 553 15.42 -17.97 -12.23
N ILE A 554 15.77 -16.69 -12.32
CA ILE A 554 15.73 -15.93 -13.56
C ILE A 554 17.14 -15.45 -13.85
N GLU A 555 17.73 -16.01 -14.89
CA GLU A 555 19.03 -15.57 -15.38
C GLU A 555 18.83 -14.37 -16.31
N LEU A 556 19.45 -13.25 -15.95
CA LEU A 556 19.40 -12.03 -16.75
C LEU A 556 20.53 -12.06 -17.80
N PRO A 557 20.27 -11.65 -19.05
CA PRO A 557 21.31 -11.50 -20.07
C PRO A 557 22.41 -10.52 -19.59
N PRO A 558 23.71 -10.88 -19.69
CA PRO A 558 24.80 -10.14 -19.07
C PRO A 558 25.10 -8.75 -19.66
N GLN A 559 24.72 -8.46 -20.92
CA GLN A 559 25.12 -7.22 -21.63
C GLN A 559 23.97 -6.29 -22.06
N GLU A 560 22.76 -6.78 -22.28
CA GLU A 560 21.65 -5.96 -22.85
C GLU A 560 20.82 -5.18 -21.81
N THR A 561 21.09 -5.34 -20.51
CA THR A 561 20.09 -5.06 -19.46
C THR A 561 20.46 -3.96 -18.45
N ARG A 562 21.61 -3.30 -18.62
CA ARG A 562 22.10 -2.30 -17.66
C ARG A 562 21.74 -0.88 -18.12
N PRO A 563 21.50 0.07 -17.19
CA PRO A 563 21.40 1.48 -17.56
C PRO A 563 22.69 1.94 -18.25
N SER A 564 22.59 2.96 -19.10
CA SER A 564 23.75 3.58 -19.74
C SER A 564 24.82 3.98 -18.72
N LYS A 565 26.08 4.09 -19.16
CA LYS A 565 27.17 4.62 -18.33
C LYS A 565 26.84 6.04 -17.82
N ASN A 566 26.22 6.86 -18.67
CA ASN A 566 25.78 8.21 -18.32
C ASN A 566 24.78 8.19 -17.16
N TRP A 567 23.81 7.26 -17.16
CA TRP A 567 22.92 7.09 -15.99
C TRP A 567 23.69 6.64 -14.76
N GLN A 568 24.65 5.73 -14.86
CA GLN A 568 25.39 5.24 -13.69
C GLN A 568 26.18 6.37 -13.02
N GLU A 569 26.80 7.24 -13.81
CA GLU A 569 27.50 8.45 -13.34
C GLU A 569 26.53 9.43 -12.69
N GLU A 570 25.43 9.76 -13.36
CA GLU A 570 24.41 10.68 -12.83
C GLU A 570 23.75 10.12 -11.57
N HIS A 571 23.46 8.82 -11.54
CA HIS A 571 22.90 8.11 -10.39
C HIS A 571 23.86 8.15 -9.21
N ALA A 572 25.17 7.96 -9.45
CA ALA A 572 26.19 8.09 -8.40
C ALA A 572 26.19 9.49 -7.80
N VAL A 573 26.23 10.52 -8.65
CA VAL A 573 26.25 11.93 -8.22
C VAL A 573 24.98 12.30 -7.45
N ALA A 574 23.80 11.94 -7.96
CA ALA A 574 22.52 12.19 -7.31
C ALA A 574 22.42 11.49 -5.94
N ARG A 575 22.94 10.27 -5.82
CA ARG A 575 22.97 9.51 -4.56
C ARG A 575 23.92 10.14 -3.54
N ILE A 576 25.07 10.63 -3.97
CA ILE A 576 26.00 11.37 -3.11
C ILE A 576 25.34 12.65 -2.59
N GLU A 577 24.67 13.41 -3.45
CA GLU A 577 23.98 14.64 -3.05
C GLU A 577 22.85 14.37 -2.06
N GLN A 578 22.07 13.34 -2.32
CA GLN A 578 21.02 12.91 -1.41
C GLN A 578 21.58 12.49 -0.04
N PHE A 579 22.74 11.83 -0.01
CA PHE A 579 23.42 11.46 1.23
C PHE A 579 23.90 12.69 2.00
N LYS A 580 24.56 13.65 1.32
CA LYS A 580 25.02 14.92 1.92
C LYS A 580 23.87 15.66 2.60
N THR A 581 22.78 15.88 1.86
CA THR A 581 21.59 16.59 2.34
C THR A 581 20.98 15.90 3.58
N LYS A 582 20.86 14.57 3.56
CA LYS A 582 20.20 13.81 4.63
C LYS A 582 21.07 13.58 5.87
N HIS A 583 22.38 13.40 5.71
CA HIS A 583 23.25 12.91 6.78
C HIS A 583 24.32 13.90 7.25
N LEU A 584 24.63 14.94 6.46
CA LEU A 584 25.75 15.84 6.72
C LEU A 584 25.33 17.32 6.85
N GLN A 585 24.39 17.82 6.03
CA GLN A 585 24.06 19.25 5.98
C GLN A 585 23.43 19.81 7.27
N ASN A 586 22.58 19.04 7.95
CA ASN A 586 21.79 19.51 9.10
C ASN A 586 22.23 18.89 10.43
N VAL A 587 23.52 18.58 10.60
CA VAL A 587 23.99 17.93 11.83
C VAL A 587 24.38 18.92 12.91
N TRP A 588 24.05 18.56 14.15
CA TRP A 588 24.24 19.43 15.30
C TRP A 588 25.55 19.15 16.04
N VAL A 589 26.14 17.97 15.83
CA VAL A 589 27.35 17.52 16.52
C VAL A 589 28.50 17.36 15.53
N ASP A 590 29.66 17.92 15.91
CA ASP A 590 30.93 17.85 15.18
C ASP A 590 30.78 18.27 13.70
N LYS A 591 30.40 19.55 13.52
CA LYS A 591 30.12 20.15 12.21
C LYS A 591 31.35 20.15 11.31
N ASP A 592 32.54 20.31 11.87
CA ASP A 592 33.80 20.38 11.12
C ASP A 592 34.08 19.06 10.39
N LYS A 593 33.96 17.91 11.08
CA LYS A 593 34.08 16.59 10.42
C LYS A 593 32.97 16.34 9.40
N ALA A 594 31.76 16.86 9.65
CA ALA A 594 30.68 16.74 8.68
C ALA A 594 30.98 17.54 7.40
N GLN A 595 31.53 18.75 7.54
CA GLN A 595 31.97 19.59 6.43
C GLN A 595 33.16 18.97 5.68
N GLU A 596 34.12 18.38 6.38
CA GLU A 596 35.25 17.69 5.74
C GLU A 596 34.77 16.52 4.87
N LYS A 597 33.83 15.72 5.40
CA LYS A 597 33.17 14.65 4.62
C LYS A 597 32.40 15.21 3.43
N MET A 598 31.65 16.31 3.60
CA MET A 598 30.92 16.95 2.50
C MET A 598 31.88 17.40 1.39
N LYS A 599 32.99 18.05 1.73
CA LYS A 599 33.99 18.51 0.78
C LYS A 599 34.64 17.35 0.01
N LYS A 600 34.90 16.23 0.66
CA LYS A 600 35.41 15.01 -0.01
C LYS A 600 34.39 14.36 -0.93
N LEU A 601 33.11 14.35 -0.53
CA LEU A 601 32.03 13.89 -1.38
C LEU A 601 31.81 14.82 -2.59
N GLU A 602 31.95 16.13 -2.42
CA GLU A 602 31.91 17.11 -3.52
C GLU A 602 33.07 16.92 -4.50
N GLN A 603 34.27 16.68 -3.98
CA GLN A 603 35.42 16.31 -4.80
C GLN A 603 35.16 15.02 -5.59
N LEU A 604 34.54 14.00 -4.96
CA LEU A 604 34.16 12.77 -5.65
C LEU A 604 33.11 13.03 -6.74
N GLN A 605 32.07 13.84 -6.48
CA GLN A 605 31.08 14.22 -7.49
C GLN A 605 31.74 14.93 -8.68
N HIS A 606 32.67 15.84 -8.41
CA HIS A 606 33.43 16.54 -9.45
C HIS A 606 34.27 15.57 -10.28
N ASN A 607 35.00 14.65 -9.65
CA ASN A 607 35.81 13.66 -10.35
C ASN A 607 34.97 12.67 -11.16
N ILE A 608 33.76 12.31 -10.71
CA ILE A 608 32.83 11.48 -11.48
C ILE A 608 32.40 12.21 -12.76
N ARG A 609 32.12 13.52 -12.68
CA ARG A 609 31.72 14.33 -13.84
C ARG A 609 32.89 14.66 -14.77
N HIS A 610 34.10 14.77 -14.23
CA HIS A 610 35.31 15.15 -14.94
C HIS A 610 36.46 14.20 -14.59
N PRO A 611 36.42 12.94 -15.09
CA PRO A 611 37.44 11.95 -14.78
C PRO A 611 38.79 12.41 -15.30
N GLN A 612 39.79 12.45 -14.43
CA GLN A 612 41.17 12.74 -14.84
C GLN A 612 41.76 11.49 -15.48
N ASN A 613 42.58 11.64 -16.52
CA ASN A 613 43.36 10.55 -17.13
C ASN A 613 42.54 9.34 -17.62
N GLY A 614 41.24 9.51 -17.92
CA GLY A 614 40.39 8.42 -18.39
C GLY A 614 40.03 7.37 -17.33
N GLU A 615 40.11 7.73 -16.04
CA GLU A 615 39.69 6.87 -14.93
C GLU A 615 38.25 6.38 -15.11
N SER A 616 38.01 5.08 -14.83
CA SER A 616 36.66 4.54 -14.83
C SER A 616 35.89 4.91 -13.56
N LEU A 617 34.57 4.96 -13.63
CA LEU A 617 33.70 5.17 -12.46
C LEU A 617 33.98 4.16 -11.33
N GLU A 618 34.28 2.91 -11.69
CA GLU A 618 34.68 1.87 -10.73
C GLU A 618 35.98 2.22 -10.01
N GLN A 619 37.01 2.69 -10.74
CA GLN A 619 38.29 3.10 -10.16
C GLN A 619 38.10 4.27 -9.18
N LEU A 620 37.30 5.27 -9.57
CA LEU A 620 36.99 6.43 -8.71
C LEU A 620 36.29 6.03 -7.41
N LEU A 621 35.32 5.11 -7.48
CA LEU A 621 34.59 4.64 -6.29
C LEU A 621 35.43 3.73 -5.41
N ASN A 622 36.27 2.87 -5.99
CA ASN A 622 37.22 2.05 -5.24
C ASN A 622 38.27 2.92 -4.53
N ALA A 623 38.75 3.99 -5.18
CA ALA A 623 39.62 4.97 -4.54
C ALA A 623 38.91 5.70 -3.39
N ALA A 624 37.63 6.06 -3.57
CA ALA A 624 36.83 6.71 -2.54
C ALA A 624 36.65 5.83 -1.29
N GLN A 625 36.45 4.52 -1.45
CA GLN A 625 36.30 3.59 -0.31
C GLN A 625 37.51 3.59 0.64
N ASN A 626 38.69 3.93 0.14
CA ASN A 626 39.93 3.95 0.91
C ASN A 626 40.21 5.32 1.56
N GLN A 627 39.35 6.32 1.39
CA GLN A 627 39.57 7.63 2.01
C GLN A 627 39.27 7.60 3.51
N PRO A 628 40.27 7.90 4.38
CA PRO A 628 40.11 7.78 5.83
C PRO A 628 39.06 8.75 6.39
N VAL A 629 38.86 9.89 5.73
CA VAL A 629 37.87 10.92 6.10
C VAL A 629 36.46 10.32 6.23
N TYR A 630 36.08 9.40 5.35
CA TYR A 630 34.74 8.81 5.40
C TYR A 630 34.53 7.97 6.66
N ASN A 631 35.56 7.33 7.19
CA ASN A 631 35.45 6.50 8.39
C ASN A 631 35.69 7.26 9.72
N GLN A 632 35.79 8.59 9.70
CA GLN A 632 35.91 9.38 10.93
C GLN A 632 34.57 9.49 11.67
N HIS A 633 34.52 9.09 12.94
CA HIS A 633 33.31 9.16 13.77
C HIS A 633 33.08 10.58 14.33
N ARG A 634 31.80 11.01 14.32
CA ARG A 634 31.35 12.30 14.90
C ARG A 634 31.06 12.21 16.40
N LEU A 635 30.66 11.03 16.87
CA LEU A 635 30.31 10.74 18.27
C LEU A 635 30.75 9.31 18.56
N PHE A 636 31.51 9.12 19.66
CA PHE A 636 32.00 7.84 20.20
C PHE A 636 32.36 6.77 19.16
N ALA A 637 33.65 6.59 18.89
CA ALA A 637 34.11 5.50 18.04
C ALA A 637 33.98 4.15 18.79
N GLN A 638 33.06 3.29 18.36
CA GLN A 638 33.13 1.88 18.71
C GLN A 638 34.31 1.24 17.94
N HIS A 639 35.13 0.45 18.64
CA HIS A 639 36.29 -0.20 18.04
C HIS A 639 35.88 -1.00 16.78
N HIS A 640 36.47 -0.67 15.63
CA HIS A 640 36.18 -1.28 14.32
C HIS A 640 34.77 -1.07 13.74
N ALA A 641 33.94 -0.15 14.28
CA ALA A 641 32.67 0.20 13.65
C ALA A 641 32.89 1.13 12.44
N LYS A 642 32.24 0.81 11.32
CA LYS A 642 32.21 1.70 10.15
C LYS A 642 31.27 2.87 10.41
N THR A 643 31.57 4.05 9.86
CA THR A 643 30.59 5.14 9.89
C THR A 643 29.54 4.96 8.79
N GLN A 644 28.39 5.61 8.92
CA GLN A 644 27.37 5.64 7.86
C GLN A 644 27.90 6.17 6.51
N THR A 645 28.90 7.06 6.52
CA THR A 645 29.52 7.57 5.28
C THR A 645 30.37 6.50 4.61
N GLN A 646 31.11 5.72 5.40
CA GLN A 646 31.90 4.60 4.90
C GLN A 646 30.98 3.51 4.32
N GLU A 647 29.93 3.13 5.06
CA GLU A 647 28.94 2.15 4.60
C GLU A 647 28.26 2.61 3.29
N PHE A 648 27.89 3.90 3.21
CA PHE A 648 27.30 4.46 1.99
C PHE A 648 28.23 4.33 0.77
N ILE A 649 29.51 4.67 0.89
CA ILE A 649 30.48 4.61 -0.21
C ILE A 649 30.77 3.16 -0.63
N GLU A 650 30.77 2.21 0.31
CA GLU A 650 30.94 0.78 0.01
C GLU A 650 29.69 0.17 -0.67
N GLU A 651 28.49 0.62 -0.31
CA GLU A 651 27.23 0.15 -0.93
C GLU A 651 26.95 0.82 -2.28
N LEU A 652 27.57 1.98 -2.57
CA LEU A 652 27.28 2.78 -3.74
C LEU A 652 27.51 2.03 -5.08
N PRO A 653 28.64 1.33 -5.33
CA PRO A 653 28.86 0.57 -6.56
C PRO A 653 27.78 -0.49 -6.81
N GLN A 654 27.42 -1.25 -5.77
CA GLN A 654 26.35 -2.25 -5.86
C GLN A 654 25.00 -1.59 -6.17
N ARG A 655 24.74 -0.40 -5.62
CA ARG A 655 23.50 0.32 -5.83
C ARG A 655 23.33 0.84 -7.26
N ILE A 656 24.42 1.27 -7.90
CA ILE A 656 24.42 1.81 -9.26
C ILE A 656 24.80 0.77 -10.33
N ARG A 657 25.01 -0.50 -9.91
CA ARG A 657 25.24 -1.67 -10.78
C ARG A 657 26.52 -1.62 -11.61
N ILE A 658 27.58 -1.07 -11.01
CA ILE A 658 28.94 -1.26 -11.53
C ILE A 658 29.37 -2.67 -11.14
N CYS A 659 29.91 -3.42 -12.10
CA CYS A 659 30.54 -4.71 -11.84
C CYS A 659 32.03 -4.52 -11.69
#